data_AF-A0A0A2SYB6-F1
#
_entry.id   AF-A0A0A2SYB6-F1
#
_cell.length_a   1.000
_cell.length_b   1.000
_cell.length_c   1.000
_cell.angle_alpha   90.00
_cell.angle_beta   90.00
_cell.angle_gamma   90.00
#
_symmetry.space_group_name_H-M   'P 1'
#
loop_
_entity.id
_entity.type
_entity.pdbx_description
1 polymer ?
#
loop_
_entity_poly.entity_id
_entity_poly.type
_entity_poly.pdbx_seq_one_letter_code
_entity_poly.pdbx_strand_id
1 'polypeptide(L)'
;MPDIIILTHAPQKTLGDPSAAAKLQQILMEKFAGYYRNLVIKVVVNVKKSDEEPVRNLFAQGMSYELINGIDTSEGMTRLKEIISEAELIISYPTPHFIVENVAELLSDSMKPVISIAEYDYDMRFQLSQRKYIPIIPGTFFLSTGIGEGNLGIYIEKFSEPAKIHPEDYAKLPGDLLSESKELYFGYFNKLFKSYTGATPIKYIAFAINSSSKREIDIILPLQPRDTPEGNSESKANILLSDEFIKDLETFNHILISYLPTGPHSPLYLMYQRKGDNLAVSEISQEDFENQKDKSDKLIRIINPFPLHKDSMRALVEASEPVNLLTGDQSFSEALSLSKIAFYQTMPWKRKFYDALRAASQKYKTLEEWFEIAGKKGVPVQALVEFYKKNKDNLLAEVQALQKDFEKSKNLSVLFPNFLDNFLQSNPLERFTQFIDHLKHNMEYYANVEKPDEQRYVLTQKSLGDHLFFYLNQAKTIEKKNKMLAYFDSHIDSLIKMNPIKKVWFYFNLKTQHPELPISLPASYIIEYLHNLALSEEDIYDIYGTPILKNQTANTYAKATEQEEQLQETMLSLYSCLRILEITDIAQFTPEEKLNALSEIMRCGAICRQSGDELDKYWLEFLEHEMDKRVWQQMLKLLFTTPCYKSLDEGAAFDPDKPSLFFKLSKHRPKLVEMLLHHPDAIRMLTKELFFTDHPTVKAYHTKINELVLNSLFSIRFPSIPSYRFFRDFPKVTPKEKELIGKILSVEGEEQAVIISFLKEKLATNPKEIAQFTKDFTEYLPGYLREFFISEQVAPPSSCS
;
A
#
# COMPACT_ATOMS: atom_id res chain seq x y z
N MET A 1 -14.49 -3.11 -25.55
CA MET A 1 -13.38 -3.97 -26.05
C MET A 1 -12.14 -3.13 -25.85
N PRO A 2 -11.02 -3.70 -25.42
CA PRO A 2 -10.13 -2.91 -24.58
C PRO A 2 -9.42 -1.79 -25.32
N ASP A 3 -9.80 -0.57 -24.98
CA ASP A 3 -9.01 0.62 -25.25
C ASP A 3 -7.85 0.62 -24.26
N ILE A 4 -6.68 0.18 -24.73
CA ILE A 4 -5.46 0.03 -23.95
C ILE A 4 -4.64 1.30 -24.09
N ILE A 5 -4.28 1.89 -22.96
CA ILE A 5 -3.46 3.11 -22.92
C ILE A 5 -2.10 2.79 -22.33
N ILE A 6 -1.05 2.98 -23.13
CA ILE A 6 0.34 2.86 -22.68
C ILE A 6 0.82 4.25 -22.28
N LEU A 7 0.99 4.49 -20.98
CA LEU A 7 1.56 5.72 -20.44
C LEU A 7 3.08 5.62 -20.41
N THR A 8 3.76 6.64 -20.92
CA THR A 8 5.22 6.73 -20.96
C THR A 8 5.69 8.20 -20.88
N HIS A 9 7.01 8.42 -20.85
CA HIS A 9 7.62 9.75 -20.68
C HIS A 9 8.91 9.87 -21.49
N ALA A 10 9.26 11.07 -21.96
CA ALA A 10 10.53 11.35 -22.63
C ALA A 10 11.47 12.15 -21.70
N PRO A 11 12.30 11.49 -20.86
CA PRO A 11 13.20 12.19 -19.94
C PRO A 11 14.39 12.81 -20.66
N GLN A 12 14.67 14.08 -20.36
CA GLN A 12 15.98 14.72 -20.57
C GLN A 12 16.59 14.56 -21.98
N LYS A 13 15.80 14.76 -23.05
CA LYS A 13 16.22 14.56 -24.45
C LYS A 13 16.64 13.12 -24.80
N THR A 14 16.23 12.12 -24.01
CA THR A 14 16.43 10.70 -24.31
C THR A 14 15.13 10.09 -24.83
N LEU A 15 15.25 9.21 -25.84
CA LEU A 15 14.14 8.61 -26.56
C LEU A 15 13.91 7.12 -26.23
N GLY A 16 14.63 6.57 -25.23
CA GLY A 16 14.56 5.15 -24.87
C GLY A 16 13.15 4.72 -24.45
N ASP A 17 12.61 5.35 -23.40
CA ASP A 17 11.25 5.12 -22.89
C ASP A 17 10.16 5.17 -23.98
N PRO A 18 10.01 6.26 -24.78
CA PRO A 18 8.99 6.31 -25.82
C PRO A 18 9.29 5.35 -26.98
N SER A 19 10.56 5.05 -27.30
CA SER A 19 10.93 4.05 -28.32
C SER A 19 10.52 2.65 -27.89
N ALA A 20 10.74 2.30 -26.62
CA ALA A 20 10.28 1.05 -26.04
C ALA A 20 8.75 0.96 -26.06
N ALA A 21 8.04 2.02 -25.68
CA ALA A 21 6.58 2.06 -25.68
C ALA A 21 5.97 1.95 -27.09
N ALA A 22 6.54 2.63 -28.09
CA ALA A 22 6.14 2.49 -29.49
C ALA A 22 6.36 1.05 -29.99
N LYS A 23 7.51 0.43 -29.67
CA LYS A 23 7.79 -0.96 -30.00
C LYS A 23 6.79 -1.93 -29.35
N LEU A 24 6.45 -1.71 -28.07
CA LEU A 24 5.43 -2.49 -27.38
C LEU A 24 4.06 -2.35 -28.06
N GLN A 25 3.65 -1.13 -28.39
CA GLN A 25 2.41 -0.87 -29.13
C GLN A 25 2.36 -1.66 -30.43
N GLN A 26 3.42 -1.60 -31.26
CA GLN A 26 3.49 -2.35 -32.51
C GLN A 26 3.33 -3.86 -32.29
N ILE A 27 4.08 -4.44 -31.34
CA ILE A 27 4.02 -5.87 -31.02
C ILE A 27 2.60 -6.28 -30.59
N LEU A 28 1.94 -5.48 -29.76
CA LEU A 28 0.58 -5.77 -29.32
C LEU A 28 -0.44 -5.63 -30.46
N MET A 29 -0.32 -4.62 -31.31
CA MET A 29 -1.15 -4.46 -32.52
C MET A 29 -1.00 -5.68 -33.43
N GLU A 30 0.22 -6.10 -33.74
CA GLU A 30 0.50 -7.28 -34.58
C GLU A 30 -0.02 -8.58 -33.96
N LYS A 31 0.21 -8.80 -32.66
CA LYS A 31 -0.23 -10.01 -31.95
C LYS A 31 -1.75 -10.11 -31.83
N PHE A 32 -2.44 -9.00 -31.62
CA PHE A 32 -3.87 -8.99 -31.31
C PHE A 32 -4.79 -8.66 -32.50
N ALA A 33 -4.25 -8.22 -33.65
CA ALA A 33 -5.01 -7.92 -34.87
C ALA A 33 -5.97 -9.06 -35.31
N GLY A 34 -5.60 -10.32 -35.07
CA GLY A 34 -6.43 -11.49 -35.40
C GLY A 34 -7.49 -11.87 -34.35
N TYR A 35 -7.37 -11.38 -33.11
CA TYR A 35 -8.16 -11.84 -31.96
C TYR A 35 -9.21 -10.80 -31.50
N TYR A 36 -8.87 -9.51 -31.58
CA TYR A 36 -9.68 -8.43 -31.04
C TYR A 36 -10.11 -7.47 -32.15
N ARG A 37 -11.34 -7.63 -32.64
CA ARG A 37 -11.80 -7.05 -33.92
C ARG A 37 -11.90 -5.51 -33.98
N ASN A 38 -11.73 -4.82 -32.85
CA ASN A 38 -11.72 -3.35 -32.71
C ASN A 38 -10.78 -2.92 -31.56
N LEU A 39 -9.59 -3.52 -31.44
CA LEU A 39 -8.64 -3.15 -30.38
C LEU A 39 -8.02 -1.77 -30.66
N VAL A 40 -8.10 -0.84 -29.71
CA VAL A 40 -7.35 0.43 -29.75
C VAL A 40 -6.20 0.35 -28.76
N ILE A 41 -4.98 0.58 -29.24
CA ILE A 41 -3.80 0.76 -28.39
C ILE A 41 -3.25 2.16 -28.65
N LYS A 42 -3.34 3.03 -27.64
CA LYS A 42 -2.86 4.42 -27.69
C LYS A 42 -1.63 4.59 -26.79
N VAL A 43 -0.53 5.14 -27.31
CA VAL A 43 0.62 5.53 -26.48
C VAL A 43 0.51 7.00 -26.11
N VAL A 44 0.55 7.32 -24.82
CA VAL A 44 0.52 8.70 -24.32
C VAL A 44 1.90 9.02 -23.75
N VAL A 45 2.58 9.99 -24.34
CA VAL A 45 3.93 10.41 -23.95
C VAL A 45 3.87 11.74 -23.22
N ASN A 46 4.26 11.76 -21.94
CA ASN A 46 4.62 13.00 -21.26
C ASN A 46 5.96 13.50 -21.84
N VAL A 47 5.97 14.69 -22.43
CA VAL A 47 7.13 15.22 -23.18
C VAL A 47 7.29 16.71 -22.90
N LYS A 48 8.49 17.26 -23.13
CA LYS A 48 8.68 18.72 -23.18
C LYS A 48 8.58 19.19 -24.62
N LYS A 49 8.03 20.37 -24.86
CA LYS A 49 7.88 20.96 -26.21
C LYS A 49 9.13 20.92 -27.11
N SER A 50 10.35 20.92 -26.54
CA SER A 50 11.60 20.78 -27.30
C SER A 50 11.84 19.39 -27.92
N ASP A 51 11.17 18.37 -27.39
CA ASP A 51 11.45 16.95 -27.64
C ASP A 51 10.28 16.28 -28.40
N GLU A 52 9.23 17.04 -28.76
CA GLU A 52 8.04 16.52 -29.46
C GLU A 52 8.37 15.89 -30.83
N GLU A 53 9.04 16.63 -31.72
CA GLU A 53 9.34 16.17 -33.09
C GLU A 53 10.18 14.88 -33.11
N PRO A 54 11.29 14.77 -32.34
CA PRO A 54 12.01 13.50 -32.20
C PRO A 54 11.15 12.34 -31.67
N VAL A 55 10.17 12.60 -30.79
CA VAL A 55 9.24 11.57 -30.29
C VAL A 55 8.21 11.17 -31.35
N ARG A 56 7.69 12.11 -32.17
CA ARG A 56 6.75 11.81 -33.27
C ARG A 56 7.35 10.82 -34.26
N ASN A 57 8.66 10.95 -34.54
CA ASN A 57 9.40 10.10 -35.48
C ASN A 57 9.58 8.63 -35.00
N LEU A 58 9.20 8.31 -33.76
CA LEU A 58 9.24 6.93 -33.23
C LEU A 58 8.00 6.10 -33.62
N PHE A 59 6.92 6.75 -34.08
CA PHE A 59 5.63 6.11 -34.36
C PHE A 59 5.39 6.03 -35.86
N ALA A 60 5.20 4.80 -36.37
CA ALA A 60 4.88 4.57 -37.78
C ALA A 60 3.45 5.02 -38.12
N GLN A 61 3.20 5.24 -39.42
CA GLN A 61 1.87 5.61 -39.91
C GLN A 61 0.81 4.58 -39.50
N GLY A 62 -0.24 5.03 -38.81
CA GLY A 62 -1.32 4.18 -38.30
C GLY A 62 -1.17 3.77 -36.83
N MET A 63 -0.03 4.03 -36.18
CA MET A 63 0.10 3.89 -34.73
C MET A 63 -0.56 5.07 -34.02
N SER A 64 -1.48 4.81 -33.08
CA SER A 64 -2.18 5.85 -32.33
C SER A 64 -1.31 6.34 -31.18
N TYR A 65 -0.93 7.62 -31.18
CA TYR A 65 -0.19 8.21 -30.07
C TYR A 65 -0.66 9.63 -29.77
N GLU A 66 -0.37 10.08 -28.56
CA GLU A 66 -0.71 11.41 -28.07
C GLU A 66 0.42 11.98 -27.22
N LEU A 67 0.72 13.26 -27.38
CA LEU A 67 1.80 13.95 -26.65
C LEU A 67 1.19 14.95 -25.68
N ILE A 68 1.56 14.84 -24.40
CA ILE A 68 1.15 15.79 -23.35
C ILE A 68 2.37 16.59 -22.92
N ASN A 69 2.30 17.92 -23.05
CA ASN A 69 3.38 18.82 -22.64
C ASN A 69 3.31 19.09 -21.12
N GLY A 70 3.89 18.20 -20.32
CA GLY A 70 3.91 18.28 -18.86
C GLY A 70 2.59 17.86 -18.21
N ILE A 71 2.48 16.58 -17.84
CA ILE A 71 1.32 16.03 -17.09
C ILE A 71 1.15 16.65 -15.70
N ASP A 72 2.19 17.30 -15.16
CA ASP A 72 2.19 18.07 -13.92
C ASP A 72 1.48 19.44 -14.05
N THR A 73 1.23 19.91 -15.27
CA THR A 73 0.44 21.12 -15.52
C THR A 73 -1.07 20.85 -15.41
N SER A 74 -1.86 21.87 -15.04
CA SER A 74 -3.32 21.74 -14.96
C SER A 74 -3.97 21.35 -16.29
N GLU A 75 -3.44 21.84 -17.41
CA GLU A 75 -3.89 21.48 -18.76
C GLU A 75 -3.53 20.03 -19.09
N GLY A 76 -2.27 19.62 -18.86
CA GLY A 76 -1.81 18.26 -19.10
C GLY A 76 -2.53 17.21 -18.24
N MET A 77 -2.81 17.53 -16.97
CA MET A 77 -3.58 16.67 -16.07
C MET A 77 -5.06 16.58 -16.48
N THR A 78 -5.67 17.69 -16.92
CA THR A 78 -7.04 17.67 -17.46
C THR A 78 -7.11 16.78 -18.70
N ARG A 79 -6.15 16.93 -19.63
CA ARG A 79 -6.10 16.12 -20.84
C ARG A 79 -5.85 14.64 -20.55
N LEU A 80 -4.95 14.33 -19.61
CA LEU A 80 -4.71 12.96 -19.14
C LEU A 80 -5.97 12.32 -18.54
N LYS A 81 -6.78 13.10 -17.78
CA LYS A 81 -8.05 12.62 -17.21
C LYS A 81 -9.10 12.29 -18.27
N GLU A 82 -9.21 13.11 -19.33
CA GLU A 82 -10.08 12.81 -20.48
C GLU A 82 -9.67 11.47 -21.12
N ILE A 83 -8.38 11.32 -21.42
CA ILE A 83 -7.82 10.12 -22.05
C ILE A 83 -8.02 8.86 -21.18
N ILE A 84 -7.79 8.96 -19.86
CA ILE A 84 -7.98 7.84 -18.91
C ILE A 84 -9.45 7.43 -18.79
N SER A 85 -10.41 8.34 -18.99
CA SER A 85 -11.83 8.01 -18.91
C SER A 85 -12.27 6.98 -19.96
N GLU A 86 -11.68 7.06 -21.16
CA GLU A 86 -11.90 6.17 -22.31
C GLU A 86 -11.28 4.77 -22.10
N ALA A 87 -10.19 4.66 -21.33
CA ALA A 87 -9.43 3.42 -21.19
C ALA A 87 -10.23 2.24 -20.58
N GLU A 88 -10.09 1.02 -21.10
CA GLU A 88 -10.46 -0.21 -20.37
C GLU A 88 -9.28 -0.79 -19.57
N LEU A 89 -8.04 -0.47 -19.96
CA LEU A 89 -6.80 -0.91 -19.31
C LEU A 89 -5.69 0.14 -19.48
N ILE A 90 -4.88 0.32 -18.45
CA ILE A 90 -3.74 1.24 -18.45
C ILE A 90 -2.45 0.47 -18.20
N ILE A 91 -1.43 0.71 -19.01
CA ILE A 91 -0.10 0.11 -18.91
C ILE A 91 0.90 1.25 -18.69
N SER A 92 1.59 1.26 -17.55
CA SER A 92 2.70 2.19 -17.30
C SER A 92 4.01 1.54 -17.72
N TYR A 93 4.66 2.03 -18.79
CA TYR A 93 5.86 1.38 -19.35
C TYR A 93 6.79 2.39 -20.07
N PRO A 94 8.14 2.25 -19.98
CA PRO A 94 8.88 1.21 -19.26
C PRO A 94 9.32 1.61 -17.84
N THR A 95 9.09 2.87 -17.45
CA THR A 95 9.61 3.41 -16.20
C THR A 95 8.48 4.01 -15.35
N PRO A 96 7.96 3.32 -14.31
CA PRO A 96 6.85 3.82 -13.48
C PRO A 96 7.20 5.07 -12.64
N HIS A 97 8.38 5.65 -12.81
CA HIS A 97 8.83 6.89 -12.17
C HIS A 97 7.98 8.14 -12.49
N PHE A 98 7.13 8.10 -13.51
CA PHE A 98 6.16 9.16 -13.82
C PHE A 98 4.82 8.99 -13.09
N ILE A 99 4.62 7.90 -12.35
CA ILE A 99 3.53 7.76 -11.37
C ILE A 99 3.89 8.63 -10.17
N VAL A 100 3.82 9.95 -10.37
CA VAL A 100 3.80 10.97 -9.33
C VAL A 100 2.44 10.95 -8.63
N GLU A 101 2.37 11.52 -7.43
CA GLU A 101 1.23 11.40 -6.51
C GLU A 101 -0.12 11.75 -7.17
N ASN A 102 -0.20 12.90 -7.85
CA ASN A 102 -1.39 13.34 -8.60
C ASN A 102 -1.80 12.41 -9.75
N VAL A 103 -0.85 11.73 -10.41
CA VAL A 103 -1.14 10.72 -11.44
C VAL A 103 -1.60 9.41 -10.79
N ALA A 104 -1.03 9.05 -9.64
CA ALA A 104 -1.46 7.88 -8.87
C ALA A 104 -2.90 8.06 -8.34
N GLU A 105 -3.22 9.23 -7.81
CA GLU A 105 -4.57 9.63 -7.38
C GLU A 105 -5.57 9.52 -8.54
N LEU A 106 -5.28 10.17 -9.68
CA LEU A 106 -6.14 10.09 -10.88
C LEU A 106 -6.38 8.65 -11.35
N LEU A 107 -5.34 7.81 -11.34
CA LEU A 107 -5.45 6.40 -11.72
C LEU A 107 -6.26 5.59 -10.69
N SER A 108 -6.10 5.89 -9.39
CA SER A 108 -6.88 5.29 -8.31
C SER A 108 -8.38 5.63 -8.42
N ASP A 109 -8.69 6.92 -8.59
CA ASP A 109 -10.06 7.43 -8.76
C ASP A 109 -10.75 6.84 -10.00
N SER A 110 -9.98 6.55 -11.05
CA SER A 110 -10.52 5.95 -12.28
C SER A 110 -11.05 4.52 -12.10
N MET A 111 -10.58 3.81 -11.06
CA MET A 111 -10.87 2.39 -10.77
C MET A 111 -10.62 1.43 -11.96
N LYS A 112 -9.83 1.86 -12.96
CA LYS A 112 -9.40 1.06 -14.10
C LYS A 112 -8.26 0.12 -13.68
N PRO A 113 -8.13 -1.09 -14.27
CA PRO A 113 -6.97 -1.93 -14.04
C PRO A 113 -5.70 -1.24 -14.56
N VAL A 114 -4.61 -1.35 -13.79
CA VAL A 114 -3.29 -0.82 -14.14
C VAL A 114 -2.26 -1.94 -14.11
N ILE A 115 -1.41 -2.00 -15.13
CA ILE A 115 -0.21 -2.84 -15.16
C ILE A 115 0.99 -1.90 -15.21
N SER A 116 1.75 -1.84 -14.12
CA SER A 116 3.00 -1.10 -14.03
C SER A 116 4.15 -2.02 -14.40
N ILE A 117 4.86 -1.71 -15.47
CA ILE A 117 5.98 -2.51 -15.96
C ILE A 117 7.24 -1.66 -15.77
N ALA A 118 8.12 -2.10 -14.87
CA ALA A 118 9.40 -1.48 -14.60
C ALA A 118 10.52 -2.05 -15.48
N GLU A 119 11.60 -1.29 -15.66
CA GLU A 119 12.62 -1.59 -16.67
C GLU A 119 13.89 -2.25 -16.12
N TYR A 120 14.17 -3.43 -16.68
CA TYR A 120 15.42 -4.21 -16.62
C TYR A 120 15.94 -4.44 -15.20
N ASP A 121 15.39 -5.49 -14.56
CA ASP A 121 15.74 -5.92 -13.21
C ASP A 121 15.69 -4.73 -12.22
N TYR A 122 14.63 -3.92 -12.34
CA TYR A 122 14.51 -2.62 -11.70
C TYR A 122 14.83 -2.71 -10.19
N ASP A 123 15.79 -1.89 -9.75
CA ASP A 123 16.30 -1.91 -8.39
C ASP A 123 15.41 -1.06 -7.47
N MET A 124 14.28 -1.64 -7.06
CA MET A 124 13.32 -1.03 -6.15
C MET A 124 13.96 -0.62 -4.81
N ARG A 125 14.96 -1.37 -4.31
CA ARG A 125 15.75 -1.02 -3.11
C ARG A 125 16.52 0.27 -3.31
N PHE A 126 17.29 0.34 -4.41
CA PHE A 126 18.00 1.57 -4.76
C PHE A 126 17.04 2.74 -4.91
N GLN A 127 15.92 2.57 -5.60
CA GLN A 127 15.00 3.68 -5.89
C GLN A 127 14.27 4.20 -4.64
N LEU A 128 13.85 3.32 -3.73
CA LEU A 128 13.29 3.74 -2.44
C LEU A 128 14.33 4.47 -1.58
N SER A 129 15.60 4.04 -1.58
CA SER A 129 16.68 4.75 -0.89
C SER A 129 16.88 6.20 -1.37
N GLN A 130 16.56 6.49 -2.64
CA GLN A 130 16.67 7.84 -3.22
C GLN A 130 15.38 8.66 -3.07
N ARG A 131 14.20 8.04 -3.21
CA ARG A 131 12.90 8.73 -3.27
C ARG A 131 12.10 8.75 -1.96
N LYS A 132 12.50 7.99 -0.94
CA LYS A 132 11.79 7.72 0.33
C LYS A 132 10.45 6.97 0.20
N TYR A 133 9.70 7.20 -0.87
CA TYR A 133 8.38 6.61 -1.15
C TYR A 133 8.15 6.53 -2.66
N ILE A 134 7.29 5.61 -3.09
CA ILE A 134 6.82 5.47 -4.48
C ILE A 134 5.28 5.34 -4.43
N PRO A 135 4.53 6.17 -5.16
CA PRO A 135 3.07 6.09 -5.18
C PRO A 135 2.53 4.74 -5.65
N ILE A 136 1.55 4.22 -4.91
CA ILE A 136 0.91 2.94 -5.19
C ILE A 136 -0.52 3.17 -5.65
N ILE A 137 -0.86 2.64 -6.83
CA ILE A 137 -2.22 2.65 -7.36
C ILE A 137 -2.92 1.33 -6.95
N PRO A 138 -4.12 1.37 -6.35
CA PRO A 138 -4.91 0.19 -6.02
C PRO A 138 -5.11 -0.75 -7.22
N GLY A 139 -5.23 -2.06 -6.95
CA GLY A 139 -5.38 -3.08 -7.99
C GLY A 139 -4.14 -3.39 -8.87
N THR A 140 -3.09 -2.56 -8.85
CA THR A 140 -1.99 -2.62 -9.83
C THR A 140 -1.16 -3.90 -9.78
N PHE A 141 -0.82 -4.44 -10.95
CA PHE A 141 0.23 -5.47 -11.11
C PHE A 141 1.59 -4.82 -11.41
N PHE A 142 2.63 -5.14 -10.64
CA PHE A 142 3.99 -4.62 -10.84
C PHE A 142 4.89 -5.67 -11.49
N LEU A 143 4.99 -5.62 -12.81
CA LEU A 143 5.89 -6.46 -13.58
C LEU A 143 7.26 -5.77 -13.73
N SER A 144 8.31 -6.53 -13.97
CA SER A 144 9.60 -5.99 -14.40
C SER A 144 10.05 -6.69 -15.68
N THR A 145 10.58 -5.93 -16.63
CA THR A 145 11.43 -6.47 -17.70
C THR A 145 12.80 -6.81 -17.11
N GLY A 146 13.67 -7.43 -17.90
CA GLY A 146 14.98 -7.91 -17.45
C GLY A 146 15.08 -9.43 -17.46
N ILE A 147 16.24 -9.92 -17.02
CA ILE A 147 16.71 -11.29 -17.23
C ILE A 147 16.78 -12.10 -15.93
N GLY A 148 16.76 -11.46 -14.76
CA GLY A 148 16.67 -12.14 -13.47
C GLY A 148 15.38 -12.96 -13.30
N GLU A 149 15.34 -13.75 -12.24
CA GLU A 149 14.19 -14.59 -11.90
C GLU A 149 12.91 -13.76 -11.69
N GLY A 150 11.74 -14.29 -12.05
CA GLY A 150 10.46 -13.57 -12.02
C GLY A 150 10.25 -12.54 -13.15
N ASN A 151 11.30 -11.99 -13.76
CA ASN A 151 11.18 -10.94 -14.77
C ASN A 151 10.73 -11.45 -16.15
N LEU A 152 9.97 -10.61 -16.86
CA LEU A 152 9.33 -10.88 -18.16
C LEU A 152 10.29 -11.07 -19.34
N GLY A 153 11.57 -10.75 -19.19
CA GLY A 153 12.52 -10.75 -20.29
C GLY A 153 12.86 -9.36 -20.85
N ILE A 154 13.62 -9.37 -21.93
CA ILE A 154 14.11 -8.20 -22.68
C ILE A 154 13.74 -8.37 -24.15
N TYR A 155 13.96 -7.37 -25.00
CA TYR A 155 13.69 -7.52 -26.43
C TYR A 155 14.79 -8.34 -27.12
N ILE A 156 14.45 -9.53 -27.61
CA ILE A 156 15.32 -10.27 -28.54
C ILE A 156 14.67 -10.24 -29.92
N GLU A 157 15.21 -9.41 -30.79
CA GLU A 157 14.75 -9.24 -32.18
C GLU A 157 15.35 -10.31 -33.11
N LYS A 158 14.61 -10.62 -34.18
CA LYS A 158 15.10 -11.36 -35.33
C LYS A 158 15.13 -10.45 -36.53
N PHE A 159 16.25 -10.42 -37.23
CA PHE A 159 16.43 -9.61 -38.42
C PHE A 159 16.51 -10.52 -39.65
N SER A 160 15.67 -10.24 -40.66
CA SER A 160 15.61 -11.00 -41.91
C SER A 160 16.59 -10.49 -42.98
N GLU A 161 16.92 -9.21 -42.95
CA GLU A 161 17.78 -8.53 -43.92
C GLU A 161 18.77 -7.60 -43.19
N PRO A 162 20.04 -7.46 -43.64
CA PRO A 162 21.01 -6.53 -43.05
C PRO A 162 20.53 -5.07 -43.07
N ALA A 163 20.87 -4.33 -42.03
CA ALA A 163 20.54 -2.90 -41.94
C ALA A 163 21.42 -2.06 -42.88
N LYS A 164 20.95 -0.85 -43.21
CA LYS A 164 21.67 0.14 -44.03
C LYS A 164 21.73 1.46 -43.29
N ILE A 165 22.81 2.21 -43.52
CA ILE A 165 22.91 3.60 -43.06
C ILE A 165 21.77 4.42 -43.67
N HIS A 166 21.04 5.15 -42.83
CA HIS A 166 19.96 6.04 -43.26
C HIS A 166 20.53 7.24 -44.04
N PRO A 167 19.88 7.71 -45.12
CA PRO A 167 20.41 8.78 -45.96
C PRO A 167 20.84 10.06 -45.22
N GLU A 168 20.12 10.43 -44.16
CA GLU A 168 20.41 11.61 -43.34
C GLU A 168 21.67 11.48 -42.46
N ASP A 169 22.15 10.26 -42.23
CA ASP A 169 23.34 10.01 -41.40
C ASP A 169 24.62 9.86 -42.23
N TYR A 170 24.55 9.75 -43.57
CA TYR A 170 25.75 9.64 -44.41
C TYR A 170 26.71 10.82 -44.23
N ALA A 171 26.19 12.05 -44.09
CA ALA A 171 27.03 13.23 -43.88
C ALA A 171 27.72 13.28 -42.50
N LYS A 172 27.29 12.43 -41.55
CA LYS A 172 27.86 12.31 -40.20
C LYS A 172 28.95 11.24 -40.11
N LEU A 173 29.13 10.44 -41.16
CA LEU A 173 29.99 9.26 -41.18
C LEU A 173 31.02 9.37 -42.32
N PRO A 174 32.28 8.96 -42.11
CA PRO A 174 33.26 8.90 -43.19
C PRO A 174 32.84 7.90 -44.28
N GLY A 175 33.02 8.27 -45.56
CA GLY A 175 32.68 7.39 -46.69
C GLY A 175 33.50 6.10 -46.78
N ASP A 176 34.60 6.00 -46.04
CA ASP A 176 35.52 4.85 -45.98
C ASP A 176 35.34 3.98 -44.72
N LEU A 177 34.31 4.25 -43.90
CA LEU A 177 34.09 3.64 -42.58
C LEU A 177 33.92 2.11 -42.60
N LEU A 178 33.39 1.56 -43.69
CA LEU A 178 33.11 0.11 -43.86
C LEU A 178 34.15 -0.58 -44.76
N SER A 179 35.37 -0.03 -44.84
CA SER A 179 36.48 -0.64 -45.59
C SER A 179 37.04 -1.88 -44.91
N GLU A 180 37.27 -2.96 -45.67
CA GLU A 180 37.94 -4.19 -45.20
C GLU A 180 39.39 -3.97 -44.69
N SER A 181 39.99 -2.81 -44.99
CA SER A 181 41.30 -2.42 -44.48
C SER A 181 41.32 -2.12 -42.98
N LYS A 182 40.16 -1.88 -42.36
CA LYS A 182 40.01 -1.42 -40.98
C LYS A 182 39.21 -2.41 -40.13
N GLU A 183 39.34 -2.29 -38.82
CA GLU A 183 38.38 -2.87 -37.87
C GLU A 183 37.50 -1.74 -37.31
N LEU A 184 36.18 -1.96 -37.27
CA LEU A 184 35.19 -1.02 -36.75
C LEU A 184 34.77 -1.45 -35.35
N TYR A 185 34.87 -0.56 -34.36
CA TYR A 185 34.34 -0.77 -33.02
C TYR A 185 33.17 0.18 -32.76
N PHE A 186 32.19 -0.27 -31.99
CA PHE A 186 30.97 0.49 -31.70
C PHE A 186 30.68 0.51 -30.20
N GLY A 187 30.35 1.69 -29.68
CA GLY A 187 29.82 1.82 -28.35
C GLY A 187 28.79 2.94 -28.18
N TYR A 188 27.86 2.70 -27.26
CA TYR A 188 26.88 3.67 -26.81
C TYR A 188 26.89 3.72 -25.27
N PHE A 189 27.21 4.88 -24.71
CA PHE A 189 27.47 5.03 -23.27
C PHE A 189 26.85 6.29 -22.68
N ASN A 190 26.62 6.33 -21.36
CA ASN A 190 25.80 7.39 -20.76
C ASN A 190 26.69 8.58 -20.37
N LYS A 191 26.67 9.62 -21.20
CA LYS A 191 27.49 10.82 -21.06
C LYS A 191 27.27 11.62 -19.77
N LEU A 192 26.15 11.41 -19.06
CA LEU A 192 25.80 12.22 -17.87
C LEU A 192 26.39 11.67 -16.58
N PHE A 193 26.81 10.40 -16.54
CA PHE A 193 27.14 9.72 -15.28
C PHE A 193 28.43 8.89 -15.36
N LYS A 194 28.90 8.44 -14.19
CA LYS A 194 30.12 7.64 -14.04
C LYS A 194 29.84 6.15 -14.20
N SER A 195 30.77 5.39 -14.76
CA SER A 195 30.71 3.91 -14.70
C SER A 195 30.84 3.40 -13.27
N TYR A 196 30.11 2.33 -12.94
CA TYR A 196 30.28 1.57 -11.69
C TYR A 196 31.01 0.24 -11.88
N THR A 197 31.28 -0.17 -13.13
CA THR A 197 32.09 -1.34 -13.51
C THR A 197 33.45 -0.93 -14.10
N GLY A 198 34.25 -1.90 -14.54
CA GLY A 198 35.47 -1.66 -15.34
C GLY A 198 35.21 -1.26 -16.79
N ALA A 199 33.95 -1.27 -17.23
CA ALA A 199 33.54 -0.79 -18.54
C ALA A 199 33.44 0.74 -18.56
N THR A 200 34.47 1.40 -19.06
CA THR A 200 34.51 2.85 -19.31
C THR A 200 34.85 3.11 -20.79
N PRO A 201 34.52 4.30 -21.34
CA PRO A 201 34.90 4.66 -22.70
C PRO A 201 36.40 4.50 -22.97
N ILE A 202 37.28 4.93 -22.04
CA ILE A 202 38.74 4.75 -22.18
C ILE A 202 39.16 3.30 -22.21
N LYS A 203 38.65 2.45 -21.31
CA LYS A 203 39.04 1.03 -21.29
C LYS A 203 38.53 0.31 -22.52
N TYR A 204 37.39 0.71 -23.08
CA TYR A 204 36.91 0.20 -24.37
C TYR A 204 37.79 0.65 -25.54
N ILE A 205 38.18 1.93 -25.61
CA ILE A 205 39.08 2.44 -26.65
C ILE A 205 40.45 1.76 -26.57
N ALA A 206 41.06 1.68 -25.39
CA ALA A 206 42.35 1.01 -25.20
C ALA A 206 42.25 -0.50 -25.47
N PHE A 207 41.14 -1.14 -25.09
CA PHE A 207 40.84 -2.52 -25.46
C PHE A 207 40.75 -2.71 -26.98
N ALA A 208 40.07 -1.82 -27.71
CA ALA A 208 40.01 -1.86 -29.17
C ALA A 208 41.41 -1.77 -29.78
N ILE A 209 42.21 -0.78 -29.37
CA ILE A 209 43.58 -0.56 -29.85
C ILE A 209 44.47 -1.79 -29.64
N ASN A 210 44.47 -2.35 -28.42
CA ASN A 210 45.30 -3.51 -28.05
C ASN A 210 44.76 -4.85 -28.58
N SER A 211 43.45 -5.03 -28.68
CA SER A 211 42.83 -6.29 -29.16
C SER A 211 42.92 -6.44 -30.67
N SER A 212 42.81 -5.33 -31.40
CA SER A 212 42.76 -5.26 -32.85
C SER A 212 43.98 -5.84 -33.57
N SER A 213 43.73 -6.56 -34.67
CA SER A 213 44.77 -7.09 -35.56
C SER A 213 45.22 -6.09 -36.63
N LYS A 214 44.34 -5.15 -37.01
CA LYS A 214 44.61 -4.12 -38.02
C LYS A 214 45.42 -2.96 -37.44
N ARG A 215 46.12 -2.23 -38.31
CA ARG A 215 46.76 -0.94 -37.96
C ARG A 215 45.73 0.19 -37.87
N GLU A 216 44.73 0.18 -38.74
CA GLU A 216 43.68 1.19 -38.82
C GLU A 216 42.41 0.73 -38.08
N ILE A 217 41.89 1.59 -37.20
CA ILE A 217 40.71 1.30 -36.36
C ILE A 217 39.78 2.51 -36.33
N ASP A 218 38.52 2.28 -36.72
CA ASP A 218 37.45 3.26 -36.56
C ASP A 218 36.63 2.92 -35.30
N ILE A 219 36.30 3.92 -34.48
CA ILE A 219 35.56 3.71 -33.22
C ILE A 219 34.39 4.69 -33.14
N ILE A 220 33.16 4.17 -33.27
CA ILE A 220 31.92 4.97 -33.11
C ILE A 220 31.57 5.09 -31.62
N LEU A 221 31.61 6.29 -31.06
CA LEU A 221 31.33 6.56 -29.65
C LEU A 221 30.72 7.96 -29.44
N PRO A 222 29.73 8.13 -28.52
CA PRO A 222 29.18 9.44 -28.14
C PRO A 222 30.13 10.24 -27.21
N LEU A 223 31.44 10.20 -27.46
CA LEU A 223 32.45 10.95 -26.71
C LEU A 223 32.25 12.46 -26.94
N GLN A 224 32.21 13.23 -25.86
CA GLN A 224 31.90 14.66 -25.86
C GLN A 224 33.17 15.52 -26.09
N PRO A 225 33.05 16.70 -26.73
CA PRO A 225 34.12 17.70 -26.78
C PRO A 225 34.61 18.10 -25.38
N ARG A 226 35.89 18.51 -25.29
CA ARG A 226 36.56 18.86 -24.03
C ARG A 226 35.81 19.91 -23.22
N ASP A 227 35.36 20.96 -23.89
CA ASP A 227 34.75 22.16 -23.30
C ASP A 227 33.24 22.01 -23.07
N THR A 228 32.68 20.80 -23.22
CA THR A 228 31.25 20.58 -22.98
C THR A 228 30.95 20.82 -21.49
N PRO A 229 30.06 21.77 -21.13
CA PRO A 229 29.84 22.12 -19.73
C PRO A 229 29.16 20.98 -18.96
N GLU A 230 28.21 20.29 -19.60
CA GLU A 230 27.44 19.19 -19.02
C GLU A 230 28.06 17.81 -19.37
N GLY A 231 28.16 16.92 -18.38
CA GLY A 231 28.60 15.54 -18.56
C GLY A 231 29.72 15.12 -17.59
N ASN A 232 29.91 13.79 -17.47
CA ASN A 232 30.95 13.22 -16.62
C ASN A 232 32.37 13.51 -17.15
N SER A 233 33.42 13.30 -16.36
CA SER A 233 34.80 13.35 -16.89
C SER A 233 35.11 12.16 -17.80
N GLU A 234 34.57 10.98 -17.51
CA GLU A 234 34.73 9.76 -18.30
C GLU A 234 34.14 9.87 -19.72
N SER A 235 33.25 10.84 -19.97
CA SER A 235 32.56 11.04 -21.25
C SER A 235 33.19 12.09 -22.16
N LYS A 236 34.20 12.84 -21.72
CA LYS A 236 34.80 13.95 -22.46
C LYS A 236 36.14 13.57 -23.06
N ALA A 237 36.47 14.09 -24.24
CA ALA A 237 37.72 13.79 -24.96
C ALA A 237 39.02 14.06 -24.17
N ASN A 238 38.97 14.86 -23.09
CA ASN A 238 40.07 15.00 -22.12
C ASN A 238 40.52 13.67 -21.49
N ILE A 239 39.63 12.68 -21.42
CA ILE A 239 39.93 11.37 -20.84
C ILE A 239 41.04 10.61 -21.61
N LEU A 240 41.23 10.93 -22.89
CA LEU A 240 42.32 10.43 -23.73
C LEU A 240 43.71 10.96 -23.31
N LEU A 241 43.76 12.01 -22.49
CA LEU A 241 45.00 12.57 -21.93
C LEU A 241 45.29 12.06 -20.51
N SER A 242 44.49 11.12 -19.98
CA SER A 242 44.66 10.62 -18.61
C SER A 242 45.81 9.63 -18.50
N ASP A 243 46.51 9.64 -17.35
CA ASP A 243 47.59 8.72 -17.04
C ASP A 243 47.16 7.24 -17.15
N GLU A 244 45.91 6.92 -16.78
CA GLU A 244 45.35 5.57 -16.92
C GLU A 244 45.29 5.14 -18.39
N PHE A 245 44.79 6.00 -19.28
CA PHE A 245 44.70 5.70 -20.70
C PHE A 245 46.08 5.66 -21.39
N ILE A 246 47.00 6.55 -21.03
CA ILE A 246 48.38 6.53 -21.53
C ILE A 246 49.05 5.21 -21.12
N LYS A 247 48.85 4.77 -19.87
CA LYS A 247 49.39 3.52 -19.35
C LYS A 247 48.83 2.28 -20.07
N ASP A 248 47.54 2.24 -20.34
CA ASP A 248 46.91 1.13 -21.10
C ASP A 248 47.39 1.06 -22.58
N LEU A 249 48.19 2.03 -23.04
CA LEU A 249 48.82 2.07 -24.37
C LEU A 249 50.35 1.86 -24.35
N GLU A 250 50.96 1.62 -23.19
CA GLU A 250 52.42 1.42 -23.02
C GLU A 250 53.01 0.21 -23.76
N THR A 251 52.19 -0.60 -24.44
CA THR A 251 52.63 -1.70 -25.32
C THR A 251 53.12 -1.22 -26.69
N PHE A 252 52.77 0.00 -27.11
CA PHE A 252 53.11 0.57 -28.43
C PHE A 252 54.18 1.66 -28.34
N ASN A 253 54.87 1.94 -29.44
CA ASN A 253 55.89 2.98 -29.52
C ASN A 253 55.38 4.28 -30.15
N HIS A 254 54.40 4.18 -31.06
CA HIS A 254 53.83 5.32 -31.75
C HIS A 254 52.36 5.06 -32.13
N ILE A 255 51.42 5.81 -31.53
CA ILE A 255 49.99 5.75 -31.84
C ILE A 255 49.52 7.15 -32.24
N LEU A 256 48.67 7.21 -33.27
CA LEU A 256 47.98 8.41 -33.68
C LEU A 256 46.47 8.25 -33.48
N ILE A 257 45.84 9.17 -32.76
CA ILE A 257 44.39 9.21 -32.54
C ILE A 257 43.82 10.51 -33.08
N SER A 258 42.90 10.40 -34.03
CA SER A 258 42.01 11.48 -34.44
C SER A 258 40.67 11.33 -33.73
N TYR A 259 40.11 12.42 -33.22
CA TYR A 259 38.75 12.47 -32.69
C TYR A 259 37.93 13.47 -33.49
N LEU A 260 36.85 12.98 -34.08
CA LEU A 260 35.90 13.73 -34.90
C LEU A 260 34.63 14.01 -34.06
N PRO A 261 34.48 15.22 -33.50
CA PRO A 261 33.31 15.60 -32.71
C PRO A 261 32.08 15.90 -33.59
N THR A 262 30.92 15.99 -32.95
CA THR A 262 29.68 16.50 -33.56
C THR A 262 29.66 18.03 -33.60
N GLY A 263 29.03 18.61 -34.63
CA GLY A 263 28.71 20.05 -34.66
C GLY A 263 29.90 20.94 -35.09
N PRO A 264 29.97 22.21 -34.61
CA PRO A 264 30.97 23.17 -35.08
C PRO A 264 32.36 23.02 -34.43
N HIS A 265 32.59 21.94 -33.68
CA HIS A 265 33.86 21.72 -32.98
C HIS A 265 34.93 21.21 -33.95
N SER A 266 36.14 21.75 -33.87
CA SER A 266 37.27 21.26 -34.66
C SER A 266 37.67 19.83 -34.24
N PRO A 267 38.13 18.99 -35.17
CA PRO A 267 38.79 17.73 -34.87
C PRO A 267 39.98 17.90 -33.91
N LEU A 268 40.22 16.87 -33.11
CA LEU A 268 41.38 16.77 -32.22
C LEU A 268 42.34 15.70 -32.74
N TYR A 269 43.63 16.02 -32.80
CA TYR A 269 44.68 15.09 -33.22
C TYR A 269 45.71 14.90 -32.10
N LEU A 270 45.89 13.65 -31.68
CA LEU A 270 46.79 13.25 -30.59
C LEU A 270 47.85 12.28 -31.11
N MET A 271 49.09 12.50 -30.70
CA MET A 271 50.22 11.62 -30.92
C MET A 271 50.74 11.10 -29.59
N TYR A 272 50.79 9.78 -29.44
CA TYR A 272 51.40 9.08 -28.32
C TYR A 272 52.72 8.50 -28.82
N GLN A 273 53.83 8.91 -28.23
CA GLN A 273 55.17 8.53 -28.69
C GLN A 273 56.07 8.16 -27.51
N ARG A 274 56.81 7.06 -27.64
CA ARG A 274 57.79 6.61 -26.63
C ARG A 274 58.91 7.65 -26.50
N LYS A 275 59.19 8.08 -25.26
CA LYS A 275 60.30 8.99 -24.91
C LYS A 275 61.04 8.42 -23.71
N GLY A 276 62.10 7.65 -23.98
CA GLY A 276 62.74 6.81 -22.96
C GLY A 276 61.81 5.65 -22.58
N ASP A 277 61.68 5.37 -21.29
CA ASP A 277 60.84 4.26 -20.81
C ASP A 277 59.33 4.57 -20.87
N ASN A 278 58.95 5.86 -20.89
CA ASN A 278 57.57 6.32 -20.80
C ASN A 278 56.94 6.60 -22.16
N LEU A 279 55.62 6.38 -22.28
CA LEU A 279 54.82 6.87 -23.40
C LEU A 279 54.35 8.30 -23.12
N ALA A 280 54.61 9.24 -24.01
CA ALA A 280 54.21 10.64 -23.86
C ALA A 280 53.15 11.02 -24.89
N VAL A 281 52.08 11.69 -24.45
CA VAL A 281 51.04 12.24 -25.33
C VAL A 281 51.32 13.71 -25.66
N SER A 282 51.04 14.10 -26.90
CA SER A 282 51.02 15.50 -27.35
C SER A 282 49.90 15.71 -28.36
N GLU A 283 49.24 16.85 -28.26
CA GLU A 283 48.35 17.36 -29.30
C GLU A 283 49.16 17.93 -30.46
N ILE A 284 48.74 17.65 -31.69
CA ILE A 284 49.47 17.99 -32.92
C ILE A 284 48.53 18.59 -33.96
N SER A 285 49.08 19.21 -35.02
CA SER A 285 48.27 19.70 -36.13
C SER A 285 47.76 18.56 -37.01
N GLN A 286 46.75 18.85 -37.85
CA GLN A 286 46.30 17.91 -38.88
C GLN A 286 47.42 17.58 -39.89
N GLU A 287 48.26 18.57 -40.24
CA GLU A 287 49.39 18.37 -41.15
C GLU A 287 50.44 17.43 -40.53
N ASP A 288 50.78 17.62 -39.27
CA ASP A 288 51.67 16.71 -38.53
C ASP A 288 51.09 15.30 -38.45
N PHE A 289 49.78 15.17 -38.22
CA PHE A 289 49.10 13.88 -38.14
C PHE A 289 49.20 13.10 -39.47
N GLU A 290 48.93 13.77 -40.59
CA GLU A 290 49.09 13.18 -41.92
C GLU A 290 50.55 12.83 -42.24
N ASN A 291 51.52 13.66 -41.83
CA ASN A 291 52.95 13.43 -42.01
C ASN A 291 53.53 12.29 -41.13
N GLN A 292 52.86 11.95 -40.04
CA GLN A 292 53.28 10.90 -39.11
C GLN A 292 52.55 9.57 -39.33
N LYS A 293 51.40 9.55 -40.03
CA LYS A 293 50.53 8.36 -40.15
C LYS A 293 51.29 7.10 -40.55
N ASP A 294 52.12 7.15 -41.58
CA ASP A 294 52.84 5.99 -42.12
C ASP A 294 53.89 5.39 -41.16
N LYS A 295 54.20 6.09 -40.07
CA LYS A 295 55.17 5.68 -39.04
C LYS A 295 54.50 5.21 -37.74
N SER A 296 53.17 5.21 -37.63
CA SER A 296 52.47 4.77 -36.42
C SER A 296 52.18 3.27 -36.42
N ASP A 297 52.37 2.63 -35.27
CA ASP A 297 51.97 1.24 -35.00
C ASP A 297 50.45 1.07 -35.14
N LYS A 298 49.69 2.09 -34.74
CA LYS A 298 48.22 2.16 -34.75
C LYS A 298 47.73 3.54 -35.18
N LEU A 299 46.71 3.56 -36.02
CA LEU A 299 46.03 4.76 -36.52
C LEU A 299 44.53 4.67 -36.17
N ILE A 300 44.07 5.54 -35.29
CA ILE A 300 42.74 5.47 -34.68
C ILE A 300 41.91 6.68 -35.09
N ARG A 301 40.63 6.46 -35.40
CA ARG A 301 39.66 7.52 -35.65
C ARG A 301 38.41 7.29 -34.79
N ILE A 302 38.31 8.07 -33.71
CA ILE A 302 37.14 8.09 -32.84
C ILE A 302 36.13 9.06 -33.44
N ILE A 303 34.93 8.58 -33.74
CA ILE A 303 33.89 9.32 -34.44
C ILE A 303 32.69 9.44 -33.51
N ASN A 304 32.23 10.66 -33.26
CA ASN A 304 30.92 10.89 -32.66
C ASN A 304 29.94 11.35 -33.76
N PRO A 305 29.05 10.47 -34.24
CA PRO A 305 28.02 10.82 -35.22
C PRO A 305 26.63 11.05 -34.59
N PHE A 306 26.51 11.10 -33.26
CA PHE A 306 25.21 11.06 -32.58
C PHE A 306 24.50 12.43 -32.57
N PRO A 307 23.15 12.49 -32.72
CA PRO A 307 22.22 11.38 -32.82
C PRO A 307 22.16 10.73 -34.23
N LEU A 308 21.88 9.43 -34.24
CA LEU A 308 21.73 8.57 -35.42
C LEU A 308 20.31 8.01 -35.51
N HIS A 309 19.87 7.64 -36.72
CA HIS A 309 18.66 6.85 -36.95
C HIS A 309 18.82 5.41 -36.46
N LYS A 310 17.70 4.74 -36.13
CA LYS A 310 17.68 3.33 -35.69
C LYS A 310 18.38 2.40 -36.68
N ASP A 311 18.13 2.57 -37.98
CA ASP A 311 18.71 1.70 -39.01
C ASP A 311 20.23 1.93 -39.16
N SER A 312 20.70 3.18 -39.05
CA SER A 312 22.13 3.50 -39.01
C SER A 312 22.82 2.92 -37.78
N MET A 313 22.21 3.05 -36.59
CA MET A 313 22.68 2.43 -35.36
C MET A 313 22.84 0.92 -35.55
N ARG A 314 21.79 0.26 -36.06
CA ARG A 314 21.79 -1.19 -36.30
C ARG A 314 22.86 -1.60 -37.31
N ALA A 315 23.01 -0.89 -38.42
CA ALA A 315 24.00 -1.19 -39.45
C ALA A 315 25.44 -1.04 -38.93
N LEU A 316 25.71 -0.02 -38.10
CA LEU A 316 27.02 0.16 -37.47
C LEU A 316 27.31 -0.92 -36.42
N VAL A 317 26.32 -1.32 -35.61
CA VAL A 317 26.49 -2.45 -34.68
C VAL A 317 26.73 -3.74 -35.45
N GLU A 318 25.93 -4.04 -36.49
CA GLU A 318 26.10 -5.22 -37.35
C GLU A 318 27.53 -5.33 -37.90
N ALA A 319 28.02 -4.26 -38.53
CA ALA A 319 29.35 -4.20 -39.15
C ALA A 319 30.53 -4.13 -38.15
N SER A 320 30.29 -3.77 -36.89
CA SER A 320 31.35 -3.67 -35.88
C SER A 320 31.87 -5.02 -35.39
N GLU A 321 33.08 -5.02 -34.84
CA GLU A 321 33.66 -6.15 -34.10
C GLU A 321 32.71 -6.67 -33.01
N PRO A 322 32.80 -7.95 -32.62
CA PRO A 322 31.83 -8.58 -31.71
C PRO A 322 31.65 -7.93 -30.34
N VAL A 323 32.64 -7.20 -29.83
CA VAL A 323 32.60 -6.60 -28.49
C VAL A 323 32.15 -5.14 -28.59
N ASN A 324 30.99 -4.81 -28.01
CA ASN A 324 30.45 -3.44 -28.02
C ASN A 324 30.35 -2.86 -26.60
N LEU A 325 30.68 -1.57 -26.45
CA LEU A 325 30.47 -0.83 -25.19
C LEU A 325 29.02 -0.38 -25.08
N LEU A 326 28.33 -0.76 -24.00
CA LEU A 326 26.88 -0.56 -23.87
C LEU A 326 26.58 -0.08 -22.45
N THR A 327 25.82 1.01 -22.28
CA THR A 327 25.39 1.52 -20.96
C THR A 327 23.95 1.22 -20.60
N GLY A 328 23.12 1.11 -21.63
CA GLY A 328 21.68 1.26 -21.53
C GLY A 328 21.01 -0.02 -21.96
N ASP A 329 19.93 -0.35 -21.29
CA ASP A 329 19.40 -1.70 -21.39
C ASP A 329 18.82 -2.00 -22.79
N GLN A 330 18.24 -0.99 -23.46
CA GLN A 330 17.86 -1.10 -24.87
C GLN A 330 19.07 -1.40 -25.77
N SER A 331 20.20 -0.70 -25.57
CA SER A 331 21.43 -0.95 -26.35
C SER A 331 22.02 -2.34 -26.08
N PHE A 332 21.87 -2.88 -24.86
CA PHE A 332 22.18 -4.28 -24.56
C PHE A 332 21.25 -5.24 -25.31
N SER A 333 19.94 -4.99 -25.28
CA SER A 333 18.93 -5.79 -25.97
C SER A 333 19.17 -5.85 -27.48
N GLU A 334 19.48 -4.72 -28.10
CA GLU A 334 19.78 -4.59 -29.53
C GLU A 334 21.09 -5.30 -29.91
N ALA A 335 22.16 -5.10 -29.14
CA ALA A 335 23.45 -5.76 -29.37
C ALA A 335 23.37 -7.29 -29.19
N LEU A 336 22.65 -7.78 -28.17
CA LEU A 336 22.46 -9.22 -27.97
C LEU A 336 21.57 -9.84 -29.07
N SER A 337 20.62 -9.09 -29.62
CA SER A 337 19.84 -9.52 -30.80
C SER A 337 20.73 -9.71 -32.06
N LEU A 338 21.92 -9.11 -32.06
CA LEU A 338 22.97 -9.25 -33.09
C LEU A 338 24.13 -10.14 -32.64
N SER A 339 23.93 -10.96 -31.59
CA SER A 339 24.93 -11.86 -31.01
C SER A 339 26.24 -11.17 -30.57
N LYS A 340 26.19 -9.89 -30.19
CA LYS A 340 27.36 -9.12 -29.76
C LYS A 340 27.68 -9.36 -28.28
N ILE A 341 28.97 -9.46 -27.97
CA ILE A 341 29.51 -9.60 -26.63
C ILE A 341 29.46 -8.22 -25.94
N ALA A 342 28.70 -8.12 -24.86
CA ALA A 342 28.54 -6.85 -24.16
C ALA A 342 29.78 -6.50 -23.30
N PHE A 343 30.30 -5.30 -23.49
CA PHE A 343 31.22 -4.62 -22.58
C PHE A 343 30.39 -3.58 -21.80
N TYR A 344 29.77 -3.98 -20.69
CA TYR A 344 28.63 -3.25 -20.12
C TYR A 344 28.99 -2.22 -19.04
N GLN A 345 28.73 -0.93 -19.32
CA GLN A 345 28.86 0.21 -18.40
C GLN A 345 27.64 0.28 -17.47
N THR A 346 27.79 -0.26 -16.26
CA THR A 346 26.68 -0.31 -15.29
C THR A 346 26.47 1.02 -14.56
N MET A 347 25.22 1.46 -14.51
CA MET A 347 24.71 2.57 -13.71
C MET A 347 24.33 2.12 -12.29
N PRO A 348 24.32 3.00 -11.25
CA PRO A 348 23.98 2.62 -9.87
C PRO A 348 22.65 1.85 -9.76
N TRP A 349 21.60 2.41 -10.36
CA TRP A 349 20.25 1.86 -10.38
C TRP A 349 20.06 0.67 -11.33
N LYS A 350 21.11 0.29 -12.08
CA LYS A 350 21.14 -0.89 -12.97
C LYS A 350 22.12 -1.96 -12.50
N ARG A 351 22.63 -1.85 -11.27
CA ARG A 351 23.52 -2.88 -10.70
C ARG A 351 22.84 -4.25 -10.62
N LYS A 352 21.58 -4.28 -10.16
CA LYS A 352 20.76 -5.49 -10.10
C LYS A 352 20.63 -6.20 -11.46
N PHE A 353 20.50 -5.46 -12.56
CA PHE A 353 20.52 -6.01 -13.93
C PHE A 353 21.86 -6.65 -14.28
N TYR A 354 22.98 -6.01 -13.94
CA TYR A 354 24.30 -6.56 -14.23
C TYR A 354 24.61 -7.83 -13.41
N ASP A 355 24.20 -7.84 -12.14
CA ASP A 355 24.33 -9.02 -11.28
C ASP A 355 23.44 -10.18 -11.81
N ALA A 356 22.23 -9.88 -12.31
CA ALA A 356 21.36 -10.84 -12.99
C ALA A 356 21.94 -11.34 -14.33
N LEU A 357 22.62 -10.48 -15.11
CA LEU A 357 23.32 -10.87 -16.34
C LEU A 357 24.41 -11.89 -16.06
N ARG A 358 25.24 -11.63 -15.05
CA ARG A 358 26.30 -12.56 -14.63
C ARG A 358 25.70 -13.88 -14.14
N ALA A 359 24.65 -13.84 -13.33
CA ALA A 359 23.95 -15.06 -12.89
C ALA A 359 23.38 -15.88 -14.06
N ALA A 360 22.71 -15.23 -15.03
CA ALA A 360 22.19 -15.90 -16.22
C ALA A 360 23.29 -16.51 -17.10
N SER A 361 24.50 -15.95 -17.06
CA SER A 361 25.67 -16.45 -17.79
C SER A 361 26.40 -17.63 -17.13
N GLN A 362 26.07 -18.06 -15.91
CA GLN A 362 26.84 -19.08 -15.15
C GLN A 362 27.02 -20.45 -15.85
N LYS A 363 26.11 -20.82 -16.75
CA LYS A 363 26.23 -22.05 -17.57
C LYS A 363 27.11 -21.87 -18.81
N TYR A 364 27.55 -20.65 -19.07
CA TYR A 364 28.42 -20.20 -20.15
C TYR A 364 29.72 -19.67 -19.54
N LYS A 365 30.59 -20.62 -19.18
CA LYS A 365 31.76 -20.34 -18.33
C LYS A 365 32.63 -19.19 -18.87
N THR A 366 32.87 -19.15 -20.17
CA THR A 366 33.73 -18.14 -20.79
C THR A 366 33.09 -16.76 -20.73
N LEU A 367 31.78 -16.69 -20.93
CA LEU A 367 30.99 -15.46 -20.89
C LEU A 367 30.76 -14.96 -19.45
N GLU A 368 30.61 -15.85 -18.47
CA GLU A 368 30.61 -15.47 -17.04
C GLU A 368 31.96 -14.89 -16.63
N GLU A 369 33.07 -15.56 -16.99
CA GLU A 369 34.43 -15.05 -16.73
C GLU A 369 34.64 -13.68 -17.39
N TRP A 370 34.15 -13.46 -18.62
CA TRP A 370 34.17 -12.15 -19.29
C TRP A 370 33.42 -11.06 -18.51
N PHE A 371 32.17 -11.32 -18.08
CA PHE A 371 31.43 -10.36 -17.27
C PHE A 371 32.08 -10.13 -15.89
N GLU A 372 32.70 -11.15 -15.29
CA GLU A 372 33.43 -10.95 -14.05
C GLU A 372 34.66 -10.03 -14.21
N ILE A 373 35.45 -10.18 -15.28
CA ILE A 373 36.65 -9.35 -15.48
C ILE A 373 36.28 -7.93 -15.99
N ALA A 374 35.37 -7.80 -16.94
CA ALA A 374 34.92 -6.49 -17.44
C ALA A 374 34.14 -5.69 -16.37
N GLY A 375 33.50 -6.40 -15.42
CA GLY A 375 32.82 -5.80 -14.29
C GLY A 375 33.75 -5.11 -13.28
N LYS A 376 35.02 -5.52 -13.19
CA LYS A 376 35.95 -5.08 -12.14
C LYS A 376 36.83 -3.91 -12.57
N LYS A 377 36.67 -2.75 -11.91
CA LYS A 377 37.45 -1.52 -12.16
C LYS A 377 38.97 -1.72 -12.16
N GLY A 378 39.49 -2.52 -11.24
CA GLY A 378 40.93 -2.75 -11.07
C GLY A 378 41.58 -3.68 -12.10
N VAL A 379 40.82 -4.26 -13.04
CA VAL A 379 41.40 -5.13 -14.07
C VAL A 379 42.15 -4.28 -15.12
N PRO A 380 43.43 -4.58 -15.42
CA PRO A 380 44.18 -3.91 -16.49
C PRO A 380 43.60 -4.26 -17.87
N VAL A 381 43.67 -3.32 -18.83
CA VAL A 381 43.16 -3.57 -20.20
C VAL A 381 43.86 -4.76 -20.86
N GLN A 382 45.17 -4.93 -20.64
CA GLN A 382 45.93 -6.05 -21.18
C GLN A 382 45.35 -7.42 -20.77
N ALA A 383 44.84 -7.58 -19.55
CA ALA A 383 44.22 -8.83 -19.10
C ALA A 383 42.88 -9.11 -19.81
N LEU A 384 42.08 -8.07 -20.09
CA LEU A 384 40.87 -8.18 -20.91
C LEU A 384 41.20 -8.59 -22.35
N VAL A 385 42.27 -8.02 -22.92
CA VAL A 385 42.73 -8.28 -24.28
C VAL A 385 43.27 -9.71 -24.43
N GLU A 386 44.08 -10.18 -23.49
CA GLU A 386 44.59 -11.55 -23.47
C GLU A 386 43.47 -12.57 -23.31
N PHE A 387 42.52 -12.31 -22.41
CA PHE A 387 41.34 -13.15 -22.26
C PHE A 387 40.50 -13.20 -23.54
N TYR A 388 40.21 -12.05 -24.16
CA TYR A 388 39.44 -11.99 -25.40
C TYR A 388 40.14 -12.68 -26.56
N LYS A 389 41.43 -12.41 -26.79
CA LYS A 389 42.22 -13.06 -27.87
C LYS A 389 42.27 -14.58 -27.71
N LYS A 390 42.38 -15.08 -26.49
CA LYS A 390 42.37 -16.53 -26.19
C LYS A 390 41.02 -17.18 -26.42
N ASN A 391 39.92 -16.45 -26.20
CA ASN A 391 38.58 -17.02 -26.06
C ASN A 391 37.52 -16.48 -27.06
N LYS A 392 37.89 -15.67 -28.06
CA LYS A 392 36.96 -14.96 -28.97
C LYS A 392 35.87 -15.88 -29.54
N ASP A 393 36.24 -17.04 -30.08
CA ASP A 393 35.30 -17.97 -30.71
C ASP A 393 34.36 -18.64 -29.69
N ASN A 394 34.85 -18.95 -28.48
CA ASN A 394 34.03 -19.48 -27.39
C ASN A 394 33.04 -18.43 -26.88
N LEU A 395 33.48 -17.18 -26.70
CA LEU A 395 32.60 -16.06 -26.31
C LEU A 395 31.50 -15.83 -27.35
N LEU A 396 31.83 -15.91 -28.65
CA LEU A 396 30.88 -15.82 -29.75
C LEU A 396 29.85 -16.97 -29.72
N ALA A 397 30.31 -18.21 -29.54
CA ALA A 397 29.41 -19.37 -29.44
C ALA A 397 28.50 -19.30 -28.20
N GLU A 398 29.05 -18.90 -27.05
CA GLU A 398 28.33 -18.78 -25.79
C GLU A 398 27.32 -17.62 -25.80
N VAL A 399 27.65 -16.45 -26.38
CA VAL A 399 26.68 -15.33 -26.47
C VAL A 399 25.55 -15.63 -27.46
N GLN A 400 25.83 -16.37 -28.55
CA GLN A 400 24.79 -16.89 -29.45
C GLN A 400 23.87 -17.91 -28.76
N ALA A 401 24.42 -18.74 -27.87
CA ALA A 401 23.63 -19.68 -27.07
C ALA A 401 22.76 -18.93 -26.05
N LEU A 402 23.32 -17.94 -25.35
CA LEU A 402 22.58 -17.06 -24.43
C LEU A 402 21.44 -16.33 -25.14
N GLN A 403 21.69 -15.78 -26.34
CA GLN A 403 20.66 -15.14 -27.16
C GLN A 403 19.51 -16.10 -27.47
N LYS A 404 19.79 -17.33 -27.91
CA LYS A 404 18.76 -18.34 -28.25
C LYS A 404 17.93 -18.74 -27.02
N ASP A 405 18.56 -18.85 -25.86
CA ASP A 405 17.86 -19.12 -24.60
C ASP A 405 16.96 -17.96 -24.20
N PHE A 406 17.45 -16.71 -24.31
CA PHE A 406 16.65 -15.53 -24.02
C PHE A 406 15.52 -15.34 -25.05
N GLU A 407 15.73 -15.67 -26.32
CA GLU A 407 14.68 -15.67 -27.34
C GLU A 407 13.50 -16.58 -26.93
N LYS A 408 13.79 -17.73 -26.31
CA LYS A 408 12.79 -18.70 -25.84
C LYS A 408 12.18 -18.37 -24.49
N SER A 409 12.97 -17.84 -23.55
CA SER A 409 12.61 -17.80 -22.11
C SER A 409 12.62 -16.41 -21.47
N LYS A 410 13.15 -15.41 -22.18
CA LYS A 410 13.28 -14.01 -21.74
C LYS A 410 13.04 -13.03 -22.90
N ASN A 411 12.12 -13.34 -23.81
CA ASN A 411 11.76 -12.44 -24.91
C ASN A 411 10.45 -11.70 -24.60
N LEU A 412 10.58 -10.40 -24.30
CA LEU A 412 9.48 -9.53 -23.93
C LEU A 412 8.42 -9.44 -25.03
N SER A 413 8.82 -9.53 -26.31
CA SER A 413 7.94 -9.55 -27.50
C SER A 413 7.01 -10.77 -27.58
N VAL A 414 7.23 -11.79 -26.72
CA VAL A 414 6.42 -13.01 -26.65
C VAL A 414 5.77 -13.12 -25.28
N LEU A 415 6.54 -12.92 -24.21
CA LEU A 415 6.09 -13.18 -22.85
C LEU A 415 5.08 -12.13 -22.34
N PHE A 416 5.27 -10.85 -22.66
CA PHE A 416 4.31 -9.83 -22.23
C PHE A 416 2.97 -9.88 -22.99
N PRO A 417 2.92 -10.04 -24.33
CA PRO A 417 1.65 -10.25 -25.04
C PRO A 417 0.88 -11.47 -24.52
N ASN A 418 1.57 -12.58 -24.22
CA ASN A 418 0.94 -13.77 -23.63
C ASN A 418 0.39 -13.50 -22.21
N PHE A 419 1.15 -12.78 -21.37
CA PHE A 419 0.66 -12.35 -20.05
C PHE A 419 -0.58 -11.46 -20.19
N LEU A 420 -0.55 -10.49 -21.10
CA LEU A 420 -1.62 -9.53 -21.31
C LEU A 420 -2.89 -10.19 -21.86
N ASP A 421 -2.78 -11.14 -22.78
CA ASP A 421 -3.93 -11.92 -23.28
C ASP A 421 -4.61 -12.71 -22.13
N ASN A 422 -3.82 -13.44 -21.34
CA ASN A 422 -4.31 -14.13 -20.15
C ASN A 422 -4.97 -13.16 -19.16
N PHE A 423 -4.38 -11.99 -18.92
CA PHE A 423 -4.95 -10.96 -18.04
C PHE A 423 -6.28 -10.42 -18.57
N LEU A 424 -6.37 -10.11 -19.87
CA LEU A 424 -7.59 -9.62 -20.52
C LEU A 424 -8.71 -10.66 -20.48
N GLN A 425 -8.40 -11.94 -20.66
CA GLN A 425 -9.36 -13.05 -20.58
C GLN A 425 -9.77 -13.40 -19.13
N SER A 426 -8.89 -13.18 -18.14
CA SER A 426 -9.15 -13.47 -16.73
C SER A 426 -10.32 -12.66 -16.18
N ASN A 427 -11.20 -13.30 -15.42
CA ASN A 427 -12.32 -12.65 -14.74
C ASN A 427 -11.86 -11.98 -13.41
N PRO A 428 -12.66 -11.09 -12.79
CA PRO A 428 -12.23 -10.34 -11.61
C PRO A 428 -11.75 -11.19 -10.43
N LEU A 429 -12.30 -12.40 -10.22
CA LEU A 429 -11.84 -13.31 -9.17
C LEU A 429 -10.46 -13.90 -9.48
N GLU A 430 -10.21 -14.32 -10.72
CA GLU A 430 -8.91 -14.84 -11.17
C GLU A 430 -7.83 -13.75 -11.10
N ARG A 431 -8.16 -12.52 -11.54
CA ARG A 431 -7.27 -11.37 -11.39
C ARG A 431 -6.98 -11.07 -9.92
N PHE A 432 -7.97 -11.15 -9.03
CA PHE A 432 -7.76 -10.96 -7.60
C PHE A 432 -6.82 -12.01 -6.99
N THR A 433 -7.02 -13.30 -7.30
CA THR A 433 -6.13 -14.35 -6.79
C THR A 433 -4.71 -14.19 -7.33
N GLN A 434 -4.55 -13.93 -8.63
CA GLN A 434 -3.27 -13.62 -9.25
C GLN A 434 -2.60 -12.39 -8.62
N PHE A 435 -3.38 -11.35 -8.28
CA PHE A 435 -2.87 -10.14 -7.64
C PHE A 435 -2.35 -10.41 -6.23
N ILE A 436 -3.08 -11.15 -5.40
CA ILE A 436 -2.66 -11.49 -4.04
C ILE A 436 -1.40 -12.37 -4.06
N ASP A 437 -1.33 -13.38 -4.93
CA ASP A 437 -0.13 -14.18 -5.16
C ASP A 437 1.04 -13.29 -5.62
N HIS A 438 0.80 -12.40 -6.57
CA HIS A 438 1.83 -11.50 -7.10
C HIS A 438 2.36 -10.52 -6.04
N LEU A 439 1.48 -9.90 -5.25
CA LEU A 439 1.83 -8.99 -4.15
C LEU A 439 2.65 -9.70 -3.06
N LYS A 440 2.31 -10.96 -2.74
CA LYS A 440 3.05 -11.80 -1.78
C LYS A 440 4.51 -12.03 -2.22
N HIS A 441 4.76 -12.20 -3.52
CA HIS A 441 6.10 -12.44 -4.07
C HIS A 441 6.89 -11.15 -4.36
N ASN A 442 6.22 -10.00 -4.48
CA ASN A 442 6.81 -8.72 -4.94
C ASN A 442 6.53 -7.57 -3.96
N MET A 443 6.53 -7.85 -2.65
CA MET A 443 6.15 -6.88 -1.60
C MET A 443 6.93 -5.56 -1.63
N GLU A 444 8.15 -5.54 -2.19
CA GLU A 444 8.94 -4.31 -2.35
C GLU A 444 8.29 -3.27 -3.26
N TYR A 445 7.43 -3.69 -4.21
CA TYR A 445 6.69 -2.79 -5.10
C TYR A 445 5.43 -2.21 -4.45
N TYR A 446 5.02 -2.72 -3.29
CA TYR A 446 3.80 -2.36 -2.58
C TYR A 446 4.04 -1.79 -1.17
N ALA A 447 5.30 -1.62 -0.75
CA ALA A 447 5.61 -1.19 0.61
C ALA A 447 5.94 0.31 0.72
N ASN A 448 5.34 0.96 1.72
CA ASN A 448 5.56 2.38 2.01
C ASN A 448 6.65 2.61 3.07
N VAL A 449 7.09 1.54 3.75
CA VAL A 449 8.05 1.61 4.85
C VAL A 449 9.06 0.48 4.69
N GLU A 450 10.32 0.86 4.50
CA GLU A 450 11.45 -0.01 4.78
C GLU A 450 11.68 -0.04 6.30
N LYS A 451 11.76 -1.23 6.90
CA LYS A 451 12.33 -1.39 8.24
C LYS A 451 13.81 -1.76 8.07
N PRO A 452 14.76 -0.83 8.30
CA PRO A 452 16.17 -1.07 8.00
C PRO A 452 16.74 -2.26 8.81
N ASP A 453 16.31 -2.38 10.07
CA ASP A 453 16.78 -3.40 11.01
C ASP A 453 16.29 -4.83 10.68
N GLU A 454 15.20 -4.97 9.91
CA GLU A 454 14.63 -6.27 9.53
C GLU A 454 14.90 -6.66 8.06
N GLN A 455 15.52 -5.78 7.26
CA GLN A 455 15.62 -5.88 5.78
C GLN A 455 14.28 -6.23 5.10
N ARG A 456 13.16 -5.78 5.70
CA ARG A 456 11.81 -6.22 5.34
C ARG A 456 10.94 -5.05 4.91
N TYR A 457 10.28 -5.26 3.78
CA TYR A 457 9.24 -4.41 3.25
C TYR A 457 7.92 -4.65 3.97
N VAL A 458 7.25 -3.57 4.36
CA VAL A 458 5.97 -3.64 5.09
C VAL A 458 4.91 -2.84 4.33
N LEU A 459 3.89 -3.55 3.86
CA LEU A 459 2.65 -2.99 3.33
C LEU A 459 1.85 -2.34 4.47
N THR A 460 1.24 -1.17 4.22
CA THR A 460 0.38 -0.53 5.22
C THR A 460 -1.03 -1.13 5.22
N GLN A 461 -1.68 -1.13 6.38
CA GLN A 461 -3.07 -1.57 6.53
C GLN A 461 -4.03 -0.80 5.60
N LYS A 462 -3.79 0.50 5.39
CA LYS A 462 -4.54 1.33 4.45
C LYS A 462 -4.36 0.81 3.02
N SER A 463 -3.12 0.74 2.54
CA SER A 463 -2.82 0.29 1.16
C SER A 463 -3.37 -1.11 0.87
N LEU A 464 -3.25 -2.07 1.80
CA LEU A 464 -3.84 -3.40 1.63
C LEU A 464 -5.38 -3.34 1.51
N GLY A 465 -6.02 -2.48 2.32
CA GLY A 465 -7.45 -2.19 2.21
C GLY A 465 -7.80 -1.63 0.84
N ASP A 466 -7.11 -0.58 0.39
CA ASP A 466 -7.37 0.08 -0.89
C ASP A 466 -7.28 -0.91 -2.06
N HIS A 467 -6.26 -1.79 -2.09
CA HIS A 467 -6.16 -2.89 -3.07
C HIS A 467 -7.32 -3.89 -2.98
N LEU A 468 -7.75 -4.27 -1.77
CA LEU A 468 -8.87 -5.20 -1.59
C LEU A 468 -10.20 -4.58 -2.04
N PHE A 469 -10.46 -3.32 -1.67
CA PHE A 469 -11.65 -2.56 -2.08
C PHE A 469 -11.72 -2.41 -3.60
N PHE A 470 -10.59 -2.20 -4.30
CA PHE A 470 -10.54 -2.17 -5.76
C PHE A 470 -11.17 -3.43 -6.38
N TYR A 471 -10.73 -4.62 -5.97
CA TYR A 471 -11.23 -5.88 -6.54
C TYR A 471 -12.65 -6.22 -6.09
N LEU A 472 -13.00 -5.94 -4.83
CA LEU A 472 -14.37 -6.12 -4.34
C LEU A 472 -15.36 -5.21 -5.08
N ASN A 473 -15.00 -3.98 -5.41
CA ASN A 473 -15.83 -3.09 -6.22
C ASN A 473 -16.02 -3.56 -7.67
N GLN A 474 -15.06 -4.29 -8.25
CA GLN A 474 -15.23 -4.92 -9.57
C GLN A 474 -16.03 -6.24 -9.54
N ALA A 475 -16.24 -6.83 -8.37
CA ALA A 475 -16.97 -8.10 -8.22
C ALA A 475 -18.50 -7.90 -8.25
N LYS A 476 -19.11 -8.20 -9.39
CA LYS A 476 -20.56 -8.03 -9.66
C LYS A 476 -21.51 -8.89 -8.82
N THR A 477 -21.03 -9.88 -8.06
CA THR A 477 -21.89 -10.78 -7.26
C THR A 477 -21.32 -11.06 -5.88
N ILE A 478 -22.22 -11.25 -4.90
CA ILE A 478 -21.87 -11.56 -3.50
C ILE A 478 -21.03 -12.85 -3.43
N GLU A 479 -21.38 -13.88 -4.21
CA GLU A 479 -20.62 -15.14 -4.27
C GLU A 479 -19.14 -14.92 -4.68
N LYS A 480 -18.88 -14.01 -5.64
CA LYS A 480 -17.50 -13.67 -6.04
C LYS A 480 -16.78 -12.88 -4.96
N LYS A 481 -17.45 -11.92 -4.31
CA LYS A 481 -16.90 -11.18 -3.16
C LYS A 481 -16.53 -12.11 -2.01
N ASN A 482 -17.38 -13.09 -1.71
CA ASN A 482 -17.12 -14.09 -0.66
C ASN A 482 -15.94 -15.00 -1.02
N LYS A 483 -15.80 -15.40 -2.29
CA LYS A 483 -14.63 -16.16 -2.77
C LYS A 483 -13.33 -15.34 -2.71
N MET A 484 -13.38 -14.04 -3.02
CA MET A 484 -12.25 -13.12 -2.83
C MET A 484 -11.87 -13.02 -1.35
N LEU A 485 -12.84 -12.80 -0.46
CA LEU A 485 -12.60 -12.69 0.98
C LEU A 485 -11.99 -13.97 1.56
N ALA A 486 -12.53 -15.15 1.26
CA ALA A 486 -11.99 -16.42 1.74
C ALA A 486 -10.54 -16.67 1.26
N TYR A 487 -10.23 -16.31 0.00
CA TYR A 487 -8.87 -16.38 -0.52
C TYR A 487 -7.95 -15.34 0.14
N PHE A 488 -8.44 -14.13 0.42
CA PHE A 488 -7.72 -13.10 1.16
C PHE A 488 -7.37 -13.54 2.59
N ASP A 489 -8.34 -14.07 3.33
CA ASP A 489 -8.20 -14.47 4.73
C ASP A 489 -7.16 -15.60 4.89
N SER A 490 -7.07 -16.53 3.94
CA SER A 490 -6.03 -17.57 3.93
C SER A 490 -4.62 -17.06 3.64
N HIS A 491 -4.47 -15.80 3.19
CA HIS A 491 -3.19 -15.20 2.80
C HIS A 491 -2.77 -14.00 3.66
N ILE A 492 -3.70 -13.32 4.33
CA ILE A 492 -3.48 -12.03 5.02
C ILE A 492 -2.25 -12.01 5.95
N ASP A 493 -2.06 -13.06 6.75
CA ASP A 493 -0.95 -13.15 7.71
C ASP A 493 0.44 -13.31 7.04
N SER A 494 0.48 -13.67 5.75
CA SER A 494 1.70 -13.65 4.94
C SER A 494 1.99 -12.27 4.34
N LEU A 495 0.96 -11.43 4.14
CA LEU A 495 1.07 -10.09 3.55
C LEU A 495 1.37 -9.01 4.59
N ILE A 496 0.70 -9.09 5.76
CA ILE A 496 0.83 -8.09 6.83
C ILE A 496 0.69 -8.74 8.20
N LYS A 497 1.60 -8.38 9.13
CA LYS A 497 1.46 -8.75 10.54
C LYS A 497 0.59 -7.72 11.25
N MET A 498 -0.62 -8.12 11.65
CA MET A 498 -1.53 -7.33 12.47
C MET A 498 -1.76 -7.99 13.83
N ASN A 499 -1.74 -7.21 14.91
CA ASN A 499 -2.27 -7.66 16.19
C ASN A 499 -3.81 -7.73 16.13
N PRO A 500 -4.49 -8.45 17.04
CA PRO A 500 -5.94 -8.61 17.02
C PRO A 500 -6.71 -7.28 16.95
N ILE A 501 -6.29 -6.25 17.71
CA ILE A 501 -6.89 -4.91 17.65
C ILE A 501 -6.87 -4.32 16.22
N LYS A 502 -5.74 -4.44 15.50
CA LYS A 502 -5.64 -3.95 14.10
C LYS A 502 -6.44 -4.81 13.13
N LYS A 503 -6.50 -6.14 13.32
CA LYS A 503 -7.38 -7.02 12.55
C LYS A 503 -8.84 -6.61 12.72
N VAL A 504 -9.29 -6.40 13.96
CA VAL A 504 -10.63 -5.91 14.30
C VAL A 504 -10.96 -4.62 13.53
N TRP A 505 -10.11 -3.59 13.58
CA TRP A 505 -10.33 -2.36 12.80
C TRP A 505 -10.30 -2.57 11.28
N PHE A 506 -9.45 -3.46 10.76
CA PHE A 506 -9.37 -3.76 9.33
C PHE A 506 -10.69 -4.37 8.83
N TYR A 507 -11.14 -5.44 9.47
CA TYR A 507 -12.38 -6.13 9.11
C TYR A 507 -13.63 -5.28 9.40
N PHE A 508 -13.59 -4.42 10.43
CA PHE A 508 -14.67 -3.46 10.67
C PHE A 508 -14.83 -2.45 9.52
N ASN A 509 -13.73 -1.86 9.04
CA ASN A 509 -13.76 -0.97 7.88
C ASN A 509 -14.24 -1.73 6.63
N LEU A 510 -13.76 -2.96 6.43
CA LEU A 510 -14.16 -3.82 5.32
C LEU A 510 -15.66 -4.13 5.32
N LYS A 511 -16.24 -4.47 6.49
CA LYS A 511 -17.68 -4.68 6.67
C LYS A 511 -18.50 -3.40 6.51
N THR A 512 -17.97 -2.25 6.94
CA THR A 512 -18.64 -0.94 6.79
C THR A 512 -18.81 -0.57 5.31
N GLN A 513 -17.78 -0.81 4.49
CA GLN A 513 -17.84 -0.53 3.04
C GLN A 513 -18.54 -1.63 2.23
N HIS A 514 -18.51 -2.87 2.70
CA HIS A 514 -19.18 -4.02 2.08
C HIS A 514 -20.02 -4.81 3.11
N PRO A 515 -21.19 -4.30 3.52
CA PRO A 515 -22.04 -4.95 4.53
C PRO A 515 -22.49 -6.37 4.18
N GLU A 516 -22.52 -6.70 2.88
CA GLU A 516 -22.87 -8.02 2.35
C GLU A 516 -21.85 -9.12 2.64
N LEU A 517 -20.61 -8.77 3.03
CA LEU A 517 -19.56 -9.76 3.27
C LEU A 517 -19.80 -10.57 4.56
N PRO A 518 -19.61 -11.90 4.55
CA PRO A 518 -19.77 -12.79 5.71
C PRO A 518 -18.56 -12.72 6.66
N ILE A 519 -18.19 -11.52 7.09
CA ILE A 519 -17.12 -11.30 8.06
C ILE A 519 -17.65 -11.62 9.46
N SER A 520 -17.03 -12.59 10.12
CA SER A 520 -17.22 -12.88 11.54
C SER A 520 -15.86 -13.17 12.18
N LEU A 521 -15.45 -12.36 13.16
CA LEU A 521 -14.21 -12.53 13.91
C LEU A 521 -14.42 -13.36 15.18
N PRO A 522 -13.40 -14.11 15.62
CA PRO A 522 -13.48 -14.90 16.85
C PRO A 522 -13.62 -13.99 18.08
N ALA A 523 -14.34 -14.48 19.10
CA ALA A 523 -14.61 -13.73 20.32
C ALA A 523 -13.35 -13.24 21.03
N SER A 524 -12.24 -13.99 20.98
CA SER A 524 -10.94 -13.60 21.54
C SER A 524 -10.41 -12.27 21.00
N TYR A 525 -10.62 -11.98 19.71
CA TYR A 525 -10.23 -10.70 19.11
C TYR A 525 -11.12 -9.55 19.58
N ILE A 526 -12.42 -9.81 19.77
CA ILE A 526 -13.38 -8.84 20.30
C ILE A 526 -13.07 -8.52 21.77
N ILE A 527 -12.78 -9.53 22.59
CA ILE A 527 -12.40 -9.37 24.00
C ILE A 527 -11.09 -8.57 24.13
N GLU A 528 -10.06 -8.88 23.33
CA GLU A 528 -8.81 -8.10 23.34
C GLU A 528 -9.04 -6.65 22.90
N TYR A 529 -9.93 -6.41 21.92
CA TYR A 529 -10.33 -5.06 21.53
C TYR A 529 -11.02 -4.30 22.67
N LEU A 530 -12.02 -4.92 23.33
CA LEU A 530 -12.70 -4.35 24.49
C LEU A 530 -11.71 -4.02 25.62
N HIS A 531 -10.75 -4.91 25.87
CA HIS A 531 -9.68 -4.70 26.84
C HIS A 531 -8.79 -3.49 26.51
N ASN A 532 -8.62 -3.14 25.23
CA ASN A 532 -7.79 -2.03 24.79
C ASN A 532 -8.59 -0.76 24.42
N LEU A 533 -9.89 -0.72 24.67
CA LEU A 533 -10.69 0.49 24.49
C LEU A 533 -10.23 1.59 25.44
N ALA A 534 -10.03 2.79 24.89
CA ALA A 534 -9.75 3.99 25.66
C ALA A 534 -10.91 4.27 26.64
N LEU A 535 -10.54 4.61 27.87
CA LEU A 535 -11.46 5.08 28.89
C LEU A 535 -11.63 6.59 28.73
N SER A 536 -12.84 7.11 28.91
CA SER A 536 -13.08 8.55 28.95
C SER A 536 -13.23 8.99 30.39
N GLU A 537 -12.51 10.03 30.81
CA GLU A 537 -12.75 10.73 32.06
C GLU A 537 -13.60 11.95 31.73
N GLU A 538 -14.90 11.84 31.98
CA GLU A 538 -15.88 12.85 31.60
C GLU A 538 -16.25 13.73 32.79
N ASP A 539 -16.35 15.03 32.55
CA ASP A 539 -16.98 15.99 33.45
C ASP A 539 -18.49 15.70 33.56
N ILE A 540 -19.01 15.68 34.79
CA ILE A 540 -20.38 15.23 35.06
C ILE A 540 -21.34 16.40 35.21
N TYR A 541 -22.52 16.24 34.60
CA TYR A 541 -23.62 17.20 34.56
C TYR A 541 -24.93 16.59 35.06
N ASP A 542 -25.84 17.44 35.51
CA ASP A 542 -27.23 17.06 35.78
C ASP A 542 -28.07 16.94 34.49
N ILE A 543 -29.35 16.59 34.63
CA ILE A 543 -30.30 16.46 33.51
C ILE A 543 -30.64 17.79 32.80
N TYR A 544 -30.22 18.94 33.34
CA TYR A 544 -30.44 20.27 32.80
C TYR A 544 -29.18 20.88 32.17
N GLY A 545 -28.03 20.20 32.24
CA GLY A 545 -26.75 20.69 31.75
C GLY A 545 -25.98 21.55 32.77
N THR A 546 -26.29 21.43 34.06
CA THR A 546 -25.52 22.08 35.14
C THR A 546 -24.35 21.19 35.57
N PRO A 547 -23.09 21.71 35.63
CA PRO A 547 -21.96 21.01 36.23
C PRO A 547 -22.25 20.52 37.65
N ILE A 548 -21.92 19.26 37.95
CA ILE A 548 -21.91 18.72 39.32
C ILE A 548 -20.52 18.94 39.90
N LEU A 549 -20.42 19.56 41.07
CA LEU A 549 -19.13 19.92 41.70
C LEU A 549 -18.77 18.91 42.81
N LYS A 550 -17.49 18.56 42.95
CA LYS A 550 -17.02 17.49 43.87
C LYS A 550 -17.55 17.66 45.31
N ASN A 551 -17.59 18.91 45.80
CA ASN A 551 -17.92 19.24 47.19
C ASN A 551 -19.42 19.51 47.45
N GLN A 552 -20.26 19.63 46.41
CA GLN A 552 -21.73 19.81 46.59
C GLN A 552 -22.46 18.51 46.95
N THR A 553 -21.72 17.40 47.13
CA THR A 553 -22.24 16.09 47.53
C THR A 553 -22.62 15.99 49.02
N ALA A 554 -22.36 17.03 49.83
CA ALA A 554 -22.81 17.14 51.21
C ALA A 554 -23.84 18.28 51.38
N ASN A 555 -24.95 18.01 52.08
CA ASN A 555 -26.06 18.93 52.33
C ASN A 555 -25.65 20.22 53.06
N THR A 556 -25.13 21.23 52.36
CA THR A 556 -25.03 22.60 52.89
C THR A 556 -25.01 23.66 51.79
N TYR A 557 -25.95 24.61 51.82
CA TYR A 557 -25.85 25.87 51.09
C TYR A 557 -24.82 26.79 51.76
N ALA A 558 -23.54 26.43 51.69
CA ALA A 558 -22.43 27.28 52.10
C ALA A 558 -21.97 28.15 50.92
N LYS A 559 -21.52 29.39 51.21
CA LYS A 559 -21.12 30.35 50.17
C LYS A 559 -19.88 29.85 49.43
N ALA A 560 -19.94 29.89 48.10
CA ALA A 560 -18.81 29.59 47.24
C ALA A 560 -17.63 30.56 47.48
N THR A 561 -16.46 30.01 47.77
CA THR A 561 -15.16 30.66 47.64
C THR A 561 -14.13 29.64 47.18
N GLU A 562 -13.47 29.97 46.08
CA GLU A 562 -12.22 29.39 45.55
C GLU A 562 -12.28 27.93 45.02
N GLN A 563 -12.32 27.84 43.67
CA GLN A 563 -11.97 26.67 42.84
C GLN A 563 -12.61 25.33 43.25
N GLU A 564 -13.94 25.25 43.19
CA GLU A 564 -14.64 23.97 43.21
C GLU A 564 -14.42 23.21 41.88
N GLU A 565 -13.62 22.14 41.92
CA GLU A 565 -13.41 21.25 40.78
C GLU A 565 -14.70 20.51 40.41
N GLN A 566 -14.94 20.36 39.09
CA GLN A 566 -16.05 19.58 38.57
C GLN A 566 -15.88 18.10 38.90
N LEU A 567 -16.99 17.42 39.17
CA LEU A 567 -17.02 15.98 39.38
C LEU A 567 -16.68 15.28 38.06
N GLN A 568 -15.70 14.37 38.11
CA GLN A 568 -15.28 13.56 36.97
C GLN A 568 -15.51 12.07 37.25
N GLU A 569 -15.90 11.34 36.21
CA GLU A 569 -16.06 9.88 36.28
C GLU A 569 -15.46 9.19 35.06
N THR A 570 -14.60 8.20 35.32
CA THR A 570 -14.02 7.34 34.30
C THR A 570 -15.08 6.34 33.82
N MET A 571 -15.42 6.39 32.53
CA MET A 571 -16.49 5.59 31.93
C MET A 571 -16.08 5.02 30.57
N LEU A 572 -16.72 3.90 30.20
CA LEU A 572 -16.52 3.25 28.91
C LEU A 572 -17.63 3.63 27.93
N SER A 573 -17.27 3.99 26.68
CA SER A 573 -18.25 4.31 25.64
C SER A 573 -18.97 3.05 25.17
N LEU A 574 -20.26 2.94 25.49
CA LEU A 574 -21.10 1.81 25.11
C LEU A 574 -21.25 1.69 23.59
N TYR A 575 -21.25 2.82 22.88
CA TYR A 575 -21.26 2.86 21.42
C TYR A 575 -20.01 2.18 20.84
N SER A 576 -18.82 2.49 21.39
CA SER A 576 -17.55 1.88 20.96
C SER A 576 -17.51 0.38 21.23
N CYS A 577 -18.11 -0.09 22.33
CA CYS A 577 -18.22 -1.51 22.65
C CYS A 577 -19.18 -2.24 21.71
N LEU A 578 -20.37 -1.69 21.47
CA LEU A 578 -21.42 -2.34 20.70
C LEU A 578 -21.16 -2.33 19.20
N ARG A 579 -20.60 -1.24 18.65
CA ARG A 579 -20.35 -1.10 17.21
C ARG A 579 -19.47 -2.22 16.66
N ILE A 580 -18.52 -2.73 17.45
CA ILE A 580 -17.63 -3.81 16.98
C ILE A 580 -18.31 -5.19 16.96
N LEU A 581 -19.48 -5.34 17.60
CA LEU A 581 -20.25 -6.58 17.55
C LEU A 581 -20.91 -6.82 16.17
N GLU A 582 -20.92 -5.81 15.28
CA GLU A 582 -21.34 -5.93 13.88
C GLU A 582 -20.48 -6.90 13.03
N ILE A 583 -19.26 -7.22 13.48
CA ILE A 583 -18.33 -8.12 12.80
C ILE A 583 -18.08 -9.43 13.55
N THR A 584 -19.05 -9.89 14.34
CA THR A 584 -18.96 -11.18 15.03
C THR A 584 -20.33 -11.85 15.14
N ASP A 585 -20.34 -13.15 15.38
CA ASP A 585 -21.56 -13.93 15.62
C ASP A 585 -21.66 -14.26 17.11
N ILE A 586 -22.44 -13.46 17.84
CA ILE A 586 -22.61 -13.58 19.30
C ILE A 586 -23.22 -14.95 19.68
N ALA A 587 -24.00 -15.58 18.80
CA ALA A 587 -24.58 -16.90 19.04
C ALA A 587 -23.51 -18.01 19.08
N GLN A 588 -22.31 -17.77 18.54
CA GLN A 588 -21.17 -18.69 18.62
C GLN A 588 -20.28 -18.47 19.85
N PHE A 589 -20.52 -17.43 20.65
CA PHE A 589 -19.72 -17.19 21.86
C PHE A 589 -20.03 -18.25 22.92
N THR A 590 -19.00 -18.88 23.44
CA THR A 590 -19.13 -19.70 24.64
C THR A 590 -19.54 -18.84 25.84
N PRO A 591 -20.17 -19.43 26.88
CA PRO A 591 -20.50 -18.69 28.10
C PRO A 591 -19.30 -17.99 28.74
N GLU A 592 -18.10 -18.57 28.65
CA GLU A 592 -16.87 -17.96 29.19
C GLU A 592 -16.42 -16.74 28.37
N GLU A 593 -16.55 -16.78 27.05
CA GLU A 593 -16.27 -15.62 26.19
C GLU A 593 -17.29 -14.49 26.41
N LYS A 594 -18.58 -14.83 26.60
CA LYS A 594 -19.61 -13.85 26.99
C LYS A 594 -19.30 -13.21 28.35
N LEU A 595 -18.87 -14.00 29.34
CA LEU A 595 -18.45 -13.50 30.65
C LEU A 595 -17.26 -12.54 30.55
N ASN A 596 -16.24 -12.89 29.78
CA ASN A 596 -15.06 -12.05 29.58
C ASN A 596 -15.40 -10.73 28.88
N ALA A 597 -16.24 -10.77 27.83
CA ALA A 597 -16.71 -9.56 27.15
C ALA A 597 -17.52 -8.64 28.08
N LEU A 598 -18.44 -9.21 28.88
CA LEU A 598 -19.22 -8.46 29.88
C LEU A 598 -18.34 -7.87 30.99
N SER A 599 -17.31 -8.60 31.43
CA SER A 599 -16.33 -8.14 32.42
C SER A 599 -15.56 -6.91 31.92
N GLU A 600 -15.05 -6.95 30.67
CA GLU A 600 -14.36 -5.80 30.07
C GLU A 600 -15.30 -4.59 29.86
N ILE A 601 -16.57 -4.81 29.49
CA ILE A 601 -17.55 -3.72 29.36
C ILE A 601 -17.83 -3.06 30.72
N MET A 602 -17.86 -3.83 31.81
CA MET A 602 -18.17 -3.33 33.17
C MET A 602 -16.94 -2.91 33.99
N ARG A 603 -15.71 -3.05 33.48
CA ARG A 603 -14.47 -2.92 34.26
C ARG A 603 -14.27 -1.61 35.01
N CYS A 604 -14.86 -0.51 34.53
CA CYS A 604 -14.78 0.81 35.16
C CYS A 604 -15.91 1.08 36.17
N GLY A 605 -16.90 0.19 36.27
CA GLY A 605 -18.08 0.38 37.11
C GLY A 605 -19.09 1.43 36.60
N ALA A 606 -18.84 2.06 35.45
CA ALA A 606 -19.75 3.02 34.82
C ALA A 606 -19.62 3.01 33.28
N ILE A 607 -20.73 3.24 32.58
CA ILE A 607 -20.80 3.25 31.11
C ILE A 607 -21.47 4.54 30.58
N CYS A 608 -21.03 5.00 29.41
CA CYS A 608 -21.60 6.16 28.72
C CYS A 608 -22.39 5.75 27.48
N ARG A 609 -23.64 6.19 27.35
CA ARG A 609 -24.50 5.93 26.18
C ARG A 609 -24.67 7.19 25.34
N GLN A 610 -24.29 7.10 24.06
CA GLN A 610 -24.62 8.10 23.03
C GLN A 610 -26.08 7.95 22.57
N SER A 611 -26.61 8.95 21.86
CA SER A 611 -28.00 8.91 21.38
C SER A 611 -28.17 7.95 20.19
N GLY A 612 -28.90 6.86 20.40
CA GLY A 612 -29.29 5.90 19.37
C GLY A 612 -29.73 4.56 19.97
N ASP A 613 -30.69 3.89 19.35
CA ASP A 613 -31.27 2.61 19.82
C ASP A 613 -30.93 1.43 18.87
N GLU A 614 -30.15 1.64 17.80
CA GLU A 614 -29.96 0.64 16.72
C GLU A 614 -29.03 -0.52 17.11
N LEU A 615 -27.99 -0.23 17.90
CA LEU A 615 -27.01 -1.22 18.36
C LEU A 615 -27.50 -2.02 19.58
N ASP A 616 -28.58 -1.59 20.24
CA ASP A 616 -29.08 -2.24 21.47
C ASP A 616 -29.64 -3.66 21.24
N LYS A 617 -29.88 -4.04 19.98
CA LYS A 617 -30.23 -5.42 19.59
C LYS A 617 -29.21 -6.45 20.10
N TYR A 618 -27.93 -6.07 20.20
CA TYR A 618 -26.85 -6.97 20.61
C TYR A 618 -27.01 -7.47 22.06
N TRP A 619 -27.68 -6.71 22.94
CA TRP A 619 -28.03 -7.18 24.29
C TRP A 619 -29.05 -8.32 24.28
N LEU A 620 -29.96 -8.31 23.31
CA LEU A 620 -30.90 -9.41 23.10
C LEU A 620 -30.18 -10.63 22.53
N GLU A 621 -29.32 -10.44 21.53
CA GLU A 621 -28.51 -11.51 20.91
C GLU A 621 -27.58 -12.21 21.93
N PHE A 622 -27.00 -11.48 22.89
CA PHE A 622 -26.24 -12.07 24.00
C PHE A 622 -27.05 -13.05 24.86
N LEU A 623 -28.34 -12.75 25.08
CA LEU A 623 -29.26 -13.51 25.93
C LEU A 623 -30.11 -14.52 25.14
N GLU A 624 -30.11 -14.45 23.81
CA GLU A 624 -30.89 -15.33 22.96
C GLU A 624 -30.37 -16.77 23.09
N HIS A 625 -31.27 -17.67 23.51
CA HIS A 625 -30.96 -19.07 23.87
C HIS A 625 -29.94 -19.27 25.00
N GLU A 626 -29.55 -18.23 25.75
CA GLU A 626 -28.59 -18.35 26.85
C GLU A 626 -29.19 -19.00 28.11
N MET A 627 -28.45 -19.91 28.72
CA MET A 627 -28.85 -20.71 29.89
C MET A 627 -27.79 -20.75 31.00
N ASP A 628 -26.56 -20.28 30.78
CA ASP A 628 -25.54 -20.19 31.83
C ASP A 628 -25.91 -19.08 32.82
N LYS A 629 -26.11 -19.48 34.08
CA LYS A 629 -26.52 -18.62 35.18
C LYS A 629 -25.51 -17.49 35.44
N ARG A 630 -24.23 -17.73 35.18
CA ARG A 630 -23.15 -16.74 35.35
C ARG A 630 -23.28 -15.61 34.31
N VAL A 631 -23.56 -15.96 33.05
CA VAL A 631 -23.77 -14.98 31.97
C VAL A 631 -25.00 -14.13 32.28
N TRP A 632 -26.11 -14.76 32.68
CA TRP A 632 -27.30 -14.03 33.13
C TRP A 632 -27.02 -13.10 34.33
N GLN A 633 -26.26 -13.53 35.34
CA GLN A 633 -25.88 -12.65 36.46
C GLN A 633 -25.09 -11.42 36.01
N GLN A 634 -24.06 -11.59 35.19
CA GLN A 634 -23.28 -10.45 34.68
C GLN A 634 -24.10 -9.54 33.75
N MET A 635 -25.00 -10.09 32.94
CA MET A 635 -25.88 -9.28 32.09
C MET A 635 -26.92 -8.51 32.91
N LEU A 636 -27.50 -9.12 33.95
CA LEU A 636 -28.40 -8.43 34.87
C LEU A 636 -27.67 -7.29 35.61
N LYS A 637 -26.41 -7.51 35.99
CA LYS A 637 -25.56 -6.48 36.58
C LYS A 637 -25.30 -5.31 35.61
N LEU A 638 -25.01 -5.59 34.34
CA LEU A 638 -24.85 -4.56 33.31
C LEU A 638 -26.16 -3.77 33.07
N LEU A 639 -27.28 -4.48 32.97
CA LEU A 639 -28.58 -3.89 32.65
C LEU A 639 -29.15 -3.05 33.79
N PHE A 640 -29.04 -3.54 35.03
CA PHE A 640 -29.70 -2.94 36.19
C PHE A 640 -28.73 -2.20 37.09
N THR A 641 -27.63 -2.80 37.53
CA THR A 641 -26.80 -2.27 38.63
C THR A 641 -25.47 -1.63 38.19
N THR A 642 -25.30 -1.38 36.88
CA THR A 642 -24.20 -0.57 36.34
C THR A 642 -24.71 0.83 36.00
N PRO A 643 -24.20 1.90 36.66
CA PRO A 643 -24.49 3.29 36.34
C PRO A 643 -24.29 3.60 34.85
N CYS A 644 -25.33 4.18 34.24
CA CYS A 644 -25.32 4.53 32.83
C CYS A 644 -25.52 6.04 32.64
N TYR A 645 -24.52 6.70 32.07
CA TYR A 645 -24.53 8.13 31.76
C TYR A 645 -25.02 8.39 30.33
N LYS A 646 -25.37 9.64 30.01
CA LYS A 646 -25.70 10.10 28.65
C LYS A 646 -24.57 11.01 28.18
N SER A 647 -23.93 10.69 27.06
CA SER A 647 -22.92 11.56 26.44
C SER A 647 -23.53 12.91 26.04
N LEU A 648 -22.79 13.99 26.30
CA LEU A 648 -23.04 15.35 25.83
C LEU A 648 -21.90 15.77 24.88
N ASP A 649 -21.98 16.98 24.32
CA ASP A 649 -20.89 17.57 23.53
C ASP A 649 -19.70 17.96 24.42
N GLU A 650 -19.98 18.35 25.68
CA GLU A 650 -19.00 18.58 26.75
C GLU A 650 -19.42 17.71 27.95
N GLY A 651 -18.69 16.62 28.19
CA GLY A 651 -18.91 15.71 29.33
C GLY A 651 -20.11 14.76 29.21
N ALA A 652 -20.66 14.36 30.37
CA ALA A 652 -21.73 13.38 30.46
C ALA A 652 -22.79 13.70 31.54
N ALA A 653 -24.07 13.49 31.22
CA ALA A 653 -25.19 13.70 32.14
C ALA A 653 -25.64 12.41 32.83
N PHE A 654 -25.91 12.48 34.14
CA PHE A 654 -26.61 11.43 34.88
C PHE A 654 -28.12 11.72 35.00
N ASP A 655 -28.96 10.74 34.70
CA ASP A 655 -30.42 10.82 34.87
C ASP A 655 -30.85 9.85 35.97
N PRO A 656 -31.22 10.31 37.19
CA PRO A 656 -31.61 9.43 38.28
C PRO A 656 -32.95 8.72 38.03
N ASP A 657 -33.77 9.19 37.10
CA ASP A 657 -34.99 8.49 36.65
C ASP A 657 -34.70 7.46 35.53
N LYS A 658 -33.45 7.42 35.02
CA LYS A 658 -32.95 6.42 34.07
C LYS A 658 -31.51 5.99 34.42
N PRO A 659 -31.28 5.46 35.63
CA PRO A 659 -29.94 5.36 36.23
C PRO A 659 -29.05 4.28 35.60
N SER A 660 -29.65 3.31 34.91
CA SER A 660 -28.98 2.15 34.32
C SER A 660 -29.46 1.87 32.90
N LEU A 661 -28.75 0.96 32.21
CA LEU A 661 -28.98 0.67 30.80
C LEU A 661 -30.43 0.23 30.51
N PHE A 662 -31.04 -0.59 31.37
CA PHE A 662 -32.43 -1.07 31.23
C PHE A 662 -33.44 0.07 31.00
N PHE A 663 -33.30 1.19 31.72
CA PHE A 663 -34.18 2.36 31.60
C PHE A 663 -33.87 3.26 30.40
N LYS A 664 -32.69 3.10 29.80
CA LYS A 664 -32.28 3.83 28.60
C LYS A 664 -32.61 3.07 27.31
N LEU A 665 -32.66 1.74 27.35
CA LEU A 665 -33.27 0.91 26.31
C LEU A 665 -34.75 1.30 26.16
N SER A 666 -35.15 1.85 25.00
CA SER A 666 -36.55 2.23 24.74
C SER A 666 -37.23 1.23 23.80
N LYS A 667 -36.62 0.98 22.63
CA LYS A 667 -37.14 0.09 21.58
C LYS A 667 -37.10 -1.40 21.98
N HIS A 668 -36.03 -1.82 22.65
CA HIS A 668 -35.73 -3.24 22.90
C HIS A 668 -36.20 -3.75 24.28
N ARG A 669 -36.55 -2.86 25.21
CA ARG A 669 -36.96 -3.22 26.58
C ARG A 669 -38.14 -4.21 26.66
N PRO A 670 -39.24 -4.06 25.89
CA PRO A 670 -40.37 -5.00 26.01
C PRO A 670 -39.98 -6.45 25.69
N LYS A 671 -39.01 -6.66 24.78
CA LYS A 671 -38.49 -7.98 24.45
C LYS A 671 -37.57 -8.52 25.54
N LEU A 672 -36.72 -7.67 26.11
CA LEU A 672 -35.87 -8.01 27.25
C LEU A 672 -36.70 -8.45 28.47
N VAL A 673 -37.77 -7.70 28.79
CA VAL A 673 -38.74 -8.05 29.85
C VAL A 673 -39.38 -9.41 29.58
N GLU A 674 -39.76 -9.70 28.33
CA GLU A 674 -40.28 -11.01 27.96
C GLU A 674 -39.25 -12.13 28.17
N MET A 675 -37.98 -11.93 27.81
CA MET A 675 -36.92 -12.93 28.03
C MET A 675 -36.69 -13.19 29.53
N LEU A 676 -36.67 -12.13 30.36
CA LEU A 676 -36.57 -12.23 31.82
C LEU A 676 -37.72 -13.03 32.46
N LEU A 677 -38.94 -12.86 31.95
CA LEU A 677 -40.13 -13.56 32.46
C LEU A 677 -40.18 -15.05 32.11
N HIS A 678 -39.52 -15.47 31.02
CA HIS A 678 -39.50 -16.85 30.54
C HIS A 678 -38.28 -17.65 31.00
N HIS A 679 -37.14 -16.99 31.30
CA HIS A 679 -35.95 -17.71 31.76
C HIS A 679 -36.11 -18.18 33.22
N PRO A 680 -35.93 -19.49 33.52
CA PRO A 680 -36.40 -20.11 34.77
C PRO A 680 -35.76 -19.54 36.05
N ASP A 681 -34.53 -19.02 35.96
CA ASP A 681 -33.79 -18.49 37.10
C ASP A 681 -33.58 -16.96 37.04
N ALA A 682 -33.96 -16.27 35.95
CA ALA A 682 -33.57 -14.88 35.73
C ALA A 682 -34.16 -13.92 36.78
N ILE A 683 -35.43 -14.12 37.14
CA ILE A 683 -36.10 -13.37 38.20
C ILE A 683 -35.34 -13.52 39.53
N ARG A 684 -35.08 -14.76 39.99
CA ARG A 684 -34.40 -15.00 41.26
C ARG A 684 -32.99 -14.39 41.29
N MET A 685 -32.29 -14.42 40.15
CA MET A 685 -30.99 -13.77 40.02
C MET A 685 -31.10 -12.24 40.07
N LEU A 686 -32.10 -11.65 39.43
CA LEU A 686 -32.34 -10.19 39.47
C LEU A 686 -32.79 -9.71 40.86
N THR A 687 -33.64 -10.46 41.57
CA THR A 687 -34.01 -10.16 42.96
C THR A 687 -32.77 -10.17 43.86
N LYS A 688 -31.90 -11.19 43.70
CA LYS A 688 -30.65 -11.27 44.46
C LYS A 688 -29.70 -10.12 44.14
N GLU A 689 -29.57 -9.76 42.87
CA GLU A 689 -28.77 -8.60 42.46
C GLU A 689 -29.32 -7.31 43.08
N LEU A 690 -30.64 -7.05 43.03
CA LEU A 690 -31.23 -5.80 43.51
C LEU A 690 -31.28 -5.64 45.04
N PHE A 691 -31.57 -6.71 45.79
CA PHE A 691 -31.85 -6.64 47.24
C PHE A 691 -30.79 -7.28 48.14
N PHE A 692 -30.03 -8.25 47.64
CA PHE A 692 -29.15 -9.11 48.46
C PHE A 692 -27.66 -9.01 48.08
N THR A 693 -27.30 -7.99 47.30
CA THR A 693 -25.93 -7.73 46.84
C THR A 693 -25.56 -6.29 47.18
N ASP A 694 -24.32 -6.04 47.58
CA ASP A 694 -23.84 -4.69 47.86
C ASP A 694 -23.46 -3.93 46.57
N HIS A 695 -23.81 -2.65 46.54
CA HIS A 695 -23.76 -1.80 45.34
C HIS A 695 -22.96 -0.52 45.55
N PRO A 696 -22.27 -0.03 44.51
CA PRO A 696 -21.57 1.24 44.55
C PRO A 696 -22.55 2.41 44.65
N THR A 697 -22.12 3.45 45.36
CA THR A 697 -22.77 4.75 45.37
C THR A 697 -22.47 5.49 44.07
N VAL A 698 -23.49 5.93 43.34
CA VAL A 698 -23.33 6.77 42.15
C VAL A 698 -22.80 8.14 42.58
N LYS A 699 -21.60 8.53 42.12
CA LYS A 699 -20.95 9.78 42.56
C LYS A 699 -21.82 11.00 42.30
N ALA A 700 -22.47 11.05 41.13
CA ALA A 700 -23.34 12.15 40.69
C ALA A 700 -24.56 12.42 41.58
N TYR A 701 -24.99 11.44 42.40
CA TYR A 701 -26.27 11.51 43.14
C TYR A 701 -26.17 10.99 44.59
N HIS A 702 -24.97 10.63 45.05
CA HIS A 702 -24.66 10.12 46.40
C HIS A 702 -25.63 9.03 46.92
N THR A 703 -26.14 8.18 46.02
CA THR A 703 -27.12 7.12 46.34
C THR A 703 -26.66 5.80 45.73
N LYS A 704 -26.91 4.64 46.37
CA LYS A 704 -26.57 3.32 45.79
C LYS A 704 -27.34 3.11 44.49
N ILE A 705 -26.69 2.54 43.47
CA ILE A 705 -27.30 2.34 42.14
C ILE A 705 -28.56 1.46 42.20
N ASN A 706 -28.60 0.41 43.04
CA ASN A 706 -29.80 -0.41 43.20
C ASN A 706 -30.99 0.35 43.80
N GLU A 707 -30.76 1.31 44.69
CA GLU A 707 -31.83 2.18 45.21
C GLU A 707 -32.41 3.07 44.10
N LEU A 708 -31.57 3.67 43.26
CA LEU A 708 -32.03 4.45 42.10
C LEU A 708 -32.79 3.59 41.09
N VAL A 709 -32.37 2.35 40.90
CA VAL A 709 -33.00 1.37 40.01
C VAL A 709 -34.35 0.92 40.56
N LEU A 710 -34.45 0.62 41.86
CA LEU A 710 -35.70 0.29 42.51
C LEU A 710 -36.65 1.49 42.49
N ASN A 711 -36.17 2.70 42.81
CA ASN A 711 -36.92 3.95 42.60
C ASN A 711 -37.45 4.02 41.17
N SER A 712 -36.62 3.77 40.16
CA SER A 712 -37.01 3.86 38.73
C SER A 712 -37.92 2.71 38.25
N LEU A 713 -37.82 1.51 38.83
CA LEU A 713 -38.75 0.40 38.58
C LEU A 713 -40.14 0.72 39.12
N PHE A 714 -40.21 1.41 40.26
CA PHE A 714 -41.47 1.76 40.92
C PHE A 714 -41.97 3.18 40.60
N SER A 715 -41.14 4.03 39.96
CA SER A 715 -41.44 5.43 39.66
C SER A 715 -41.98 5.66 38.26
N ILE A 716 -42.80 6.69 38.24
CA ILE A 716 -43.84 7.10 37.31
C ILE A 716 -43.58 8.68 37.35
N ARG A 717 -43.76 9.55 36.32
CA ARG A 717 -43.21 10.95 36.26
C ARG A 717 -44.14 12.09 35.71
N PHE A 718 -44.27 13.21 36.45
CA PHE A 718 -44.84 14.51 35.99
C PHE A 718 -44.11 15.71 36.65
N PRO A 719 -44.31 16.99 36.24
CA PRO A 719 -43.20 17.93 36.09
C PRO A 719 -43.04 18.93 37.25
N SER A 720 -41.79 19.39 37.43
CA SER A 720 -41.37 20.55 38.23
C SER A 720 -41.85 20.60 39.68
N ILE A 721 -41.07 20.03 40.60
CA ILE A 721 -40.65 20.59 41.92
C ILE A 721 -39.68 19.60 42.59
N PRO A 722 -38.58 20.05 43.22
CA PRO A 722 -37.64 19.15 43.91
C PRO A 722 -38.25 18.64 45.22
N SER A 723 -38.64 17.36 45.26
CA SER A 723 -38.93 16.67 46.52
C SER A 723 -38.52 15.19 46.50
N TYR A 724 -38.09 14.72 47.66
CA TYR A 724 -37.69 13.34 47.94
C TYR A 724 -38.96 12.51 48.13
N ARG A 725 -39.33 11.73 47.11
CA ARG A 725 -40.50 10.84 47.06
C ARG A 725 -40.12 9.55 46.34
N PHE A 726 -40.56 8.41 46.85
CA PHE A 726 -40.14 7.08 46.39
C PHE A 726 -41.04 6.56 45.25
N PHE A 727 -42.33 6.89 45.28
CA PHE A 727 -43.24 6.72 44.14
C PHE A 727 -43.65 8.10 43.57
N ARG A 728 -43.25 8.39 42.31
CA ARG A 728 -43.60 9.60 41.51
C ARG A 728 -44.69 9.26 40.43
N ASP A 729 -45.30 10.23 39.68
CA ASP A 729 -46.55 10.12 38.84
C ASP A 729 -46.50 10.01 37.24
N PHE A 730 -46.53 8.78 36.67
CA PHE A 730 -46.68 8.20 35.27
C PHE A 730 -45.51 8.10 34.23
N PRO A 731 -45.17 6.87 33.73
CA PRO A 731 -45.82 6.36 32.52
C PRO A 731 -46.48 4.98 32.68
N LYS A 732 -47.17 4.50 31.64
CA LYS A 732 -47.76 3.13 31.61
C LYS A 732 -46.65 2.07 31.59
N VAL A 733 -46.22 1.63 32.78
CA VAL A 733 -45.55 0.33 32.98
C VAL A 733 -46.43 -0.73 32.32
N THR A 734 -45.88 -1.44 31.34
CA THR A 734 -46.63 -2.44 30.58
C THR A 734 -47.08 -3.58 31.51
N PRO A 735 -48.17 -4.31 31.19
CA PRO A 735 -48.59 -5.45 32.02
C PRO A 735 -47.47 -6.47 32.27
N LYS A 736 -46.57 -6.68 31.30
CA LYS A 736 -45.37 -7.52 31.45
C LYS A 736 -44.31 -6.92 32.38
N GLU A 737 -44.08 -5.60 32.36
CA GLU A 737 -43.19 -4.96 33.35
C GLU A 737 -43.80 -5.00 34.76
N LYS A 738 -45.13 -4.88 34.90
CA LYS A 738 -45.82 -5.07 36.18
C LYS A 738 -45.71 -6.52 36.69
N GLU A 739 -45.83 -7.50 35.79
CA GLU A 739 -45.58 -8.92 36.09
C GLU A 739 -44.13 -9.16 36.51
N LEU A 740 -43.16 -8.55 35.81
CA LEU A 740 -41.74 -8.63 36.15
C LEU A 740 -41.49 -8.09 37.56
N ILE A 741 -42.02 -6.91 37.88
CA ILE A 741 -41.93 -6.31 39.22
C ILE A 741 -42.59 -7.20 40.28
N GLY A 742 -43.80 -7.73 40.02
CA GLY A 742 -44.48 -8.66 40.91
C GLY A 742 -43.67 -9.93 41.20
N LYS A 743 -43.05 -10.50 40.16
CA LYS A 743 -42.17 -11.67 40.28
C LYS A 743 -40.85 -11.36 40.98
N ILE A 744 -40.21 -10.21 40.73
CA ILE A 744 -39.00 -9.77 41.46
C ILE A 744 -39.28 -9.68 42.96
N LEU A 745 -40.45 -9.18 43.33
CA LEU A 745 -40.90 -9.05 44.71
C LEU A 745 -41.41 -10.37 45.32
N SER A 746 -41.56 -11.44 44.54
CA SER A 746 -42.12 -12.73 45.01
C SER A 746 -41.02 -13.65 45.58
N VAL A 747 -40.61 -13.38 46.82
CA VAL A 747 -39.64 -14.21 47.57
C VAL A 747 -40.31 -15.01 48.70
N GLU A 748 -39.59 -15.99 49.24
CA GLU A 748 -40.06 -16.90 50.30
C GLU A 748 -39.18 -16.80 51.56
N GLY A 749 -39.75 -17.10 52.73
CA GLY A 749 -39.02 -17.18 53.99
C GLY A 749 -38.42 -15.84 54.44
N GLU A 750 -37.21 -15.88 55.00
CA GLU A 750 -36.54 -14.73 55.63
C GLU A 750 -36.24 -13.59 54.64
N GLU A 751 -36.13 -13.87 53.34
CA GLU A 751 -35.97 -12.88 52.28
C GLU A 751 -37.13 -11.86 52.24
N GLN A 752 -38.34 -12.27 52.65
CA GLN A 752 -39.52 -11.39 52.72
C GLN A 752 -39.31 -10.24 53.70
N ALA A 753 -38.62 -10.49 54.82
CA ALA A 753 -38.37 -9.50 55.85
C ALA A 753 -37.43 -8.38 55.37
N VAL A 754 -36.48 -8.69 54.48
CA VAL A 754 -35.59 -7.70 53.88
C VAL A 754 -36.34 -6.80 52.91
N ILE A 755 -37.19 -7.38 52.05
CA ILE A 755 -38.02 -6.61 51.11
C ILE A 755 -39.02 -5.72 51.86
N ILE A 756 -39.68 -6.24 52.92
CA ILE A 756 -40.54 -5.43 53.80
C ILE A 756 -39.73 -4.31 54.47
N SER A 757 -38.55 -4.60 55.01
CA SER A 757 -37.74 -3.60 55.71
C SER A 757 -37.28 -2.49 54.77
N PHE A 758 -36.84 -2.83 53.56
CA PHE A 758 -36.48 -1.87 52.52
C PHE A 758 -37.68 -1.00 52.12
N LEU A 759 -38.83 -1.62 51.79
CA LEU A 759 -40.04 -0.87 51.45
C LEU A 759 -40.49 0.02 52.61
N LYS A 760 -40.43 -0.47 53.84
CA LYS A 760 -40.80 0.30 55.03
C LYS A 760 -39.87 1.49 55.27
N GLU A 761 -38.55 1.31 55.15
CA GLU A 761 -37.56 2.40 55.24
C GLU A 761 -37.86 3.50 54.21
N LYS A 762 -38.09 3.12 52.95
CA LYS A 762 -38.31 4.08 51.86
C LYS A 762 -39.71 4.70 51.83
N LEU A 763 -40.71 4.05 52.44
CA LEU A 763 -42.12 4.50 52.45
C LEU A 763 -42.57 5.13 53.78
N ALA A 764 -41.72 5.16 54.81
CA ALA A 764 -42.03 5.59 56.18
C ALA A 764 -42.65 6.99 56.33
N THR A 765 -42.72 7.80 55.28
CA THR A 765 -43.09 9.22 55.34
C THR A 765 -44.24 9.65 54.43
N ASN A 766 -44.84 8.79 53.58
CA ASN A 766 -45.90 9.24 52.66
C ASN A 766 -47.03 8.21 52.34
N PRO A 767 -48.17 8.25 53.05
CA PRO A 767 -49.30 7.35 52.82
C PRO A 767 -49.94 7.41 51.42
N LYS A 768 -49.80 8.55 50.71
CA LYS A 768 -50.36 8.69 49.34
C LYS A 768 -49.60 7.85 48.32
N GLU A 769 -48.30 7.70 48.53
CA GLU A 769 -47.42 6.89 47.69
C GLU A 769 -47.83 5.41 47.83
N ILE A 770 -47.96 4.92 49.07
CA ILE A 770 -48.44 3.55 49.38
C ILE A 770 -49.76 3.24 48.67
N ALA A 771 -50.74 4.13 48.73
CA ALA A 771 -52.05 3.94 48.10
C ALA A 771 -51.97 3.86 46.57
N GLN A 772 -51.14 4.70 45.93
CA GLN A 772 -50.98 4.71 44.47
C GLN A 772 -50.24 3.46 43.97
N PHE A 773 -49.16 3.06 44.64
CA PHE A 773 -48.44 1.81 44.30
C PHE A 773 -49.33 0.58 44.47
N THR A 774 -50.09 0.52 45.56
CA THR A 774 -51.07 -0.56 45.78
C THR A 774 -52.05 -0.60 44.61
N LYS A 775 -52.68 0.54 44.25
CA LYS A 775 -53.62 0.64 43.13
C LYS A 775 -53.02 0.16 41.80
N ASP A 776 -51.76 0.49 41.51
CA ASP A 776 -51.12 0.14 40.25
C ASP A 776 -50.57 -1.29 40.19
N PHE A 777 -50.27 -1.94 41.32
CA PHE A 777 -49.61 -3.24 41.36
C PHE A 777 -50.36 -4.36 42.11
N THR A 778 -51.51 -4.11 42.74
CA THR A 778 -52.27 -5.10 43.57
C THR A 778 -52.40 -6.48 42.93
N GLU A 779 -52.73 -6.55 41.64
CA GLU A 779 -52.96 -7.82 40.94
C GLU A 779 -51.67 -8.66 40.79
N TYR A 780 -50.50 -8.01 40.78
CA TYR A 780 -49.18 -8.59 40.52
C TYR A 780 -48.37 -8.86 41.80
N LEU A 781 -48.69 -8.22 42.92
CA LEU A 781 -47.94 -8.38 44.17
C LEU A 781 -48.16 -9.77 44.81
N PRO A 782 -47.16 -10.35 45.49
CA PRO A 782 -47.33 -11.57 46.30
C PRO A 782 -48.17 -11.29 47.55
N GLY A 783 -48.75 -12.35 48.14
CA GLY A 783 -49.69 -12.25 49.27
C GLY A 783 -49.13 -11.45 50.46
N TYR A 784 -47.90 -11.75 50.88
CA TYR A 784 -47.26 -11.09 52.03
C TYR A 784 -47.09 -9.57 51.84
N LEU A 785 -46.87 -9.08 50.61
CA LEU A 785 -46.82 -7.64 50.33
C LEU A 785 -48.22 -7.02 50.26
N ARG A 786 -49.24 -7.74 49.78
CA ARG A 786 -50.63 -7.25 49.85
C ARG A 786 -51.04 -7.03 51.31
N GLU A 787 -50.72 -7.99 52.19
CA GLU A 787 -50.97 -7.90 53.63
C GLU A 787 -50.21 -6.74 54.29
N PHE A 788 -48.92 -6.55 53.95
CA PHE A 788 -48.13 -5.40 54.38
C PHE A 788 -48.74 -4.06 53.94
N PHE A 789 -49.08 -3.88 52.67
CA PHE A 789 -49.66 -2.62 52.19
C PHE A 789 -51.08 -2.36 52.73
N ILE A 790 -51.87 -3.42 53.00
CA ILE A 790 -53.15 -3.29 53.68
C ILE A 790 -52.94 -2.85 55.14
N SER A 791 -51.97 -3.40 55.86
CA SER A 791 -51.73 -3.04 57.27
C SER A 791 -51.19 -1.61 57.43
N GLU A 792 -50.29 -1.17 56.56
CA GLU A 792 -49.77 0.21 56.54
C GLU A 792 -50.82 1.24 56.06
N GLN A 793 -51.86 0.83 55.31
CA GLN A 793 -53.01 1.70 54.98
C GLN A 793 -54.02 1.86 56.13
N VAL A 794 -54.02 0.93 57.09
CA VAL A 794 -54.96 0.93 58.24
C VAL A 794 -54.35 1.58 59.49
N ALA A 795 -53.03 1.73 59.55
CA ALA A 795 -52.34 2.42 60.65
C ALA A 795 -52.61 3.94 60.62
N PRO A 796 -53.10 4.57 61.71
CA PRO A 796 -53.20 6.02 61.80
C PRO A 796 -51.79 6.64 61.93
N PRO A 797 -51.57 7.89 61.48
CA PRO A 797 -50.29 8.56 61.65
C PRO A 797 -49.96 8.71 63.13
N SER A 798 -48.84 8.12 63.56
CA SER A 798 -48.36 8.20 64.93
C SER A 798 -47.99 9.63 65.30
N SER A 799 -48.76 10.22 66.21
CA SER A 799 -48.47 11.52 66.80
C SER A 799 -47.28 11.45 67.77
N CYS A 800 -46.31 12.35 67.56
CA CYS A 800 -45.20 12.78 68.42
C CYS A 800 -44.90 12.01 69.73
N SER A 801 -43.65 11.55 69.83
CA SER A 801 -42.75 11.90 70.95
C SER A 801 -41.30 11.86 70.49
#